data_AF-A0A7X7IDE7-F1
#
_entry.id   AF-A0A7X7IDE7-F1
#
_cell.length_a   1.000
_cell.length_b   1.000
_cell.length_c   1.000
_cell.angle_alpha   90.00
_cell.angle_beta   90.00
_cell.angle_gamma   90.00
#
_symmetry.space_group_name_H-M   'P 1'
#
loop_
_entity.id
_entity.type
_entity.pdbx_description
1 polymer ?
#
loop_
_entity_poly.entity_id
_entity_poly.type
_entity_poly.pdbx_seq_one_letter_code
_entity_poly.pdbx_strand_id
1 'polypeptide(L)'
;MDRAKSMANASEFQSAKAIVERYLSLHADGSYTYRPYMKKGIYRRRDYRYHADLQQLLPSAKLGTFSYLWGTYEAADAMTLRFALIPYGPVKIYVNGVLEAGSDIFSERYRSKQIFDLPMKKGSNDVVLVCENTSGGFGGEFGTWVGKLDYYFLMPPMYPSMEGVCFSEPQEILLDSVNADALKGLSWLPALPDFSSDTLDLREVFPHASDGEWVVVTTSFIAPKPMWCKLNCTVRLALDGQGVSGSVEVQSGSHTLTLQARIGEIVQLSITDAKQGGSLPLVHPLLGPDCAYRFAIAGPFSVRPDGFAIQFTKPFSTTNGLDFWHLEGGDTYLRMYNDNALFGHWNYPLGVTLYGLVETERMFKDLDPELAVQIHAYLKRHIQVSIDTYEYAMWDKDALGGATAVHHLMTSLDSLDDCGSFGSTLLEITKDHDITGYEALIGAVGVHISKTQPRLADGTFFRTGLMHEFHENTMWVDDLYMSVPFLCRYAAYLGSDEPLEDAARQFFGFAKYLYMQNRQLMSHVYDFDRNIATGIPWGRGNGWALFSLSELLLVLPQSHPKREALLALFRNLSSGCLRLQDETGMFHQVLDMQESYQESSCTAMFACAFSRGVRNGWFEESEPYRQACIKACEGLKKMAIDSDGHVWGVCRGSEFSCSRHYYAEQLLSRLDDTHGIGIILLALCERMKLD
;
A
#
# COMPACT_ATOMS: atom_id res chain seq x y z
N MET A 1 15.97 -6.00 23.44
CA MET A 1 16.41 -4.61 23.65
C MET A 1 17.63 -4.59 24.57
N ASP A 2 18.63 -3.77 24.26
CA ASP A 2 19.77 -3.51 25.16
C ASP A 2 19.28 -2.75 26.41
N ARG A 3 19.61 -3.24 27.60
CA ARG A 3 19.20 -2.62 28.87
C ARG A 3 19.76 -1.20 29.01
N ALA A 4 20.92 -0.90 28.41
CA ALA A 4 21.52 0.43 28.47
C ALA A 4 20.73 1.49 27.69
N LYS A 5 19.94 1.07 26.69
CA LYS A 5 19.11 1.96 25.88
C LYS A 5 17.67 2.06 26.37
N SER A 6 17.31 1.36 27.45
CA SER A 6 15.95 1.35 28.00
C SER A 6 15.48 2.74 28.43
N MET A 7 14.24 3.09 28.09
CA MET A 7 13.60 4.34 28.48
C MET A 7 12.90 4.27 29.86
N ALA A 8 13.26 3.32 30.72
CA ALA A 8 12.59 3.07 32.02
C ALA A 8 12.49 4.29 32.96
N ASN A 9 13.42 5.24 32.88
CA ASN A 9 13.43 6.45 33.71
C ASN A 9 12.94 7.70 32.97
N ALA A 10 12.50 7.55 31.72
CA ALA A 10 12.00 8.65 30.91
C ALA A 10 10.54 8.96 31.27
N SER A 11 10.14 10.22 31.06
CA SER A 11 8.72 10.58 31.08
C SER A 11 8.00 10.05 29.84
N GLU A 12 6.67 9.97 29.89
CA GLU A 12 5.82 9.61 28.74
C GLU A 12 6.11 10.51 27.54
N PHE A 13 6.31 11.81 27.79
CA PHE A 13 6.71 12.79 26.77
C PHE A 13 8.05 12.43 26.13
N GLN A 14 9.09 12.14 26.92
CA GLN A 14 10.42 11.80 26.40
C GLN A 14 10.39 10.50 25.58
N SER A 15 9.62 9.51 26.03
CA SER A 15 9.44 8.25 25.30
C SER A 15 8.67 8.44 23.99
N ALA A 16 7.59 9.22 23.99
CA ALA A 16 6.85 9.54 22.78
C ALA A 16 7.72 10.32 21.79
N LYS A 17 8.51 11.27 22.29
CA LYS A 17 9.40 12.11 21.48
C LYS A 17 10.42 11.26 20.71
N ALA A 18 11.08 10.33 21.38
CA ALA A 18 12.05 9.44 20.75
C ALA A 18 11.42 8.62 19.60
N ILE A 19 10.22 8.08 19.80
CA ILE A 19 9.49 7.32 18.78
C ILE A 19 9.15 8.22 17.58
N VAL A 20 8.61 9.42 17.83
CA VAL A 20 8.22 10.35 16.76
C VAL A 20 9.42 10.84 15.96
N GLU A 21 10.49 11.26 16.60
CA GLU A 21 11.70 11.74 15.92
C GLU A 21 12.27 10.66 15.01
N ARG A 22 12.34 9.42 15.49
CA ARG A 22 12.73 8.26 14.69
C ARG A 22 11.77 8.07 13.51
N TYR A 23 10.47 7.99 13.77
CA TYR A 23 9.46 7.74 12.73
C TYR A 23 9.53 8.80 11.62
N LEU A 24 9.57 10.09 11.99
CA LEU A 24 9.64 11.18 11.01
C LEU A 24 10.96 11.13 10.23
N SER A 25 12.11 10.88 10.89
CA SER A 25 13.41 10.80 10.19
C SER A 25 13.47 9.72 9.10
N LEU A 26 12.66 8.65 9.23
CA LEU A 26 12.63 7.54 8.29
C LEU A 26 11.56 7.69 7.20
N HIS A 27 10.57 8.58 7.40
CA HIS A 27 9.34 8.57 6.61
C HIS A 27 8.88 9.95 6.12
N ALA A 28 9.49 11.06 6.55
CA ALA A 28 9.01 12.42 6.22
C ALA A 28 9.16 12.82 4.73
N ASP A 29 10.19 12.29 4.06
CA ASP A 29 10.49 12.59 2.67
C ASP A 29 10.03 11.45 1.77
N GLY A 30 8.85 11.59 1.18
CA GLY A 30 8.35 10.65 0.19
C GLY A 30 7.88 11.31 -1.11
N SER A 31 8.29 10.72 -2.22
CA SER A 31 7.83 11.03 -3.57
C SER A 31 7.40 9.73 -4.27
N TYR A 32 6.50 9.85 -5.24
CA TYR A 32 6.18 8.73 -6.11
C TYR A 32 7.25 8.60 -7.18
N THR A 33 7.52 7.35 -7.58
CA THR A 33 8.37 7.04 -8.71
C THR A 33 7.50 6.81 -9.95
N TYR A 34 8.08 7.02 -11.12
CA TYR A 34 7.38 6.83 -12.39
C TYR A 34 8.21 5.93 -13.29
N ARG A 35 7.53 5.05 -14.04
CA ARG A 35 8.18 4.10 -14.95
C ARG A 35 7.39 4.03 -16.26
N PRO A 36 8.05 3.78 -17.40
CA PRO A 36 7.35 3.38 -18.60
C PRO A 36 6.68 2.02 -18.40
N TYR A 37 5.48 1.88 -18.95
CA TYR A 37 4.67 0.68 -18.91
C TYR A 37 4.07 0.41 -20.29
N MET A 38 4.43 -0.70 -20.92
CA MET A 38 3.82 -1.13 -22.19
C MET A 38 2.67 -2.08 -21.92
N LYS A 39 1.47 -1.68 -22.36
CA LYS A 39 0.31 -2.56 -22.34
C LYS A 39 0.39 -3.64 -23.42
N LYS A 40 1.15 -3.37 -24.49
CA LYS A 40 1.44 -4.32 -25.57
C LYS A 40 2.45 -5.38 -25.11
N GLY A 41 1.97 -6.57 -24.76
CA GLY A 41 2.82 -7.69 -24.34
C GLY A 41 2.25 -8.44 -23.14
N ILE A 42 3.11 -8.74 -22.17
CA ILE A 42 2.71 -9.33 -20.89
C ILE A 42 2.25 -8.18 -19.98
N TYR A 43 0.99 -8.20 -19.58
CA TYR A 43 0.38 -7.15 -18.77
C TYR A 43 -0.23 -7.72 -17.49
N ARG A 44 -0.50 -6.86 -16.51
CA ARG A 44 -1.17 -7.26 -15.27
C ARG A 44 -2.68 -7.21 -15.44
N ARG A 45 -3.40 -8.19 -14.91
CA ARG A 45 -4.87 -8.19 -14.86
C ARG A 45 -5.35 -7.62 -13.54
N ARG A 46 -6.67 -7.46 -13.40
CA ARG A 46 -7.35 -6.86 -12.22
C ARG A 46 -7.10 -7.61 -10.90
N ASP A 47 -6.53 -8.80 -10.96
CA ASP A 47 -6.06 -9.62 -9.84
C ASP A 47 -4.55 -9.47 -9.59
N TYR A 48 -3.92 -8.48 -10.22
CA TYR A 48 -2.52 -8.07 -10.15
C TYR A 48 -1.49 -9.13 -10.57
N ARG A 49 -1.94 -10.20 -11.24
CA ARG A 49 -1.05 -11.20 -11.84
C ARG A 49 -0.73 -10.84 -13.28
N TYR A 50 0.49 -11.15 -13.71
CA TYR A 50 0.91 -11.06 -15.09
C TYR A 50 0.22 -12.12 -15.92
N HIS A 51 -0.27 -11.72 -17.08
CA HIS A 51 -0.89 -12.59 -18.07
C HIS A 51 0.01 -12.69 -19.30
N ALA A 52 0.62 -13.86 -19.49
CA ALA A 52 1.48 -14.15 -20.62
C ALA A 52 0.86 -15.25 -21.49
N ASP A 53 -0.13 -14.88 -22.31
CA ASP A 53 -0.65 -15.75 -23.37
C ASP A 53 0.31 -15.73 -24.57
N LEU A 54 1.31 -16.61 -24.52
CA LEU A 54 2.32 -16.67 -25.57
C LEU A 54 1.78 -17.24 -26.87
N GLN A 55 0.65 -17.97 -26.84
CA GLN A 55 -0.04 -18.40 -28.06
C GLN A 55 -0.55 -17.19 -28.84
N GLN A 56 -1.14 -16.22 -28.13
CA GLN A 56 -1.60 -14.97 -28.74
C GLN A 56 -0.44 -14.04 -29.14
N LEU A 57 0.60 -13.96 -28.29
CA LEU A 57 1.74 -13.07 -28.52
C LEU A 57 2.69 -13.58 -29.61
N LEU A 58 2.81 -14.90 -29.78
CA LEU A 58 3.71 -15.56 -30.73
C LEU A 58 2.92 -16.56 -31.61
N PRO A 59 1.95 -16.11 -32.42
CA PRO A 59 1.05 -17.00 -33.17
C PRO A 59 1.76 -17.87 -34.20
N SER A 60 2.97 -17.48 -34.62
CA SER A 60 3.81 -18.21 -35.57
C SER A 60 4.74 -19.25 -34.90
N ALA A 61 4.72 -19.37 -33.57
CA ALA A 61 5.54 -20.34 -32.84
C ALA A 61 5.13 -21.79 -33.17
N LYS A 62 6.11 -22.63 -33.53
CA LYS A 62 5.87 -24.06 -33.80
C LYS A 62 5.71 -24.82 -32.49
N LEU A 63 4.98 -25.94 -32.52
CA LEU A 63 4.94 -26.85 -31.36
C LEU A 63 6.34 -27.37 -31.03
N GLY A 64 6.65 -27.47 -29.73
CA GLY A 64 7.95 -27.89 -29.21
C GLY A 64 8.99 -26.77 -29.11
N THR A 65 8.67 -25.53 -29.52
CA THR A 65 9.55 -24.38 -29.28
C THR A 65 9.40 -23.83 -27.87
N PHE A 66 10.38 -23.06 -27.42
CA PHE A 66 10.41 -22.43 -26.11
C PHE A 66 10.38 -20.91 -26.21
N SER A 67 9.87 -20.22 -25.20
CA SER A 67 10.08 -18.79 -25.02
C SER A 67 10.46 -18.52 -23.57
N TYR A 68 11.37 -17.57 -23.39
CA TYR A 68 11.90 -17.15 -22.11
C TYR A 68 11.22 -15.86 -21.70
N LEU A 69 10.65 -15.83 -20.51
CA LEU A 69 10.05 -14.65 -19.90
C LEU A 69 11.01 -14.16 -18.82
N TRP A 70 11.47 -12.91 -18.89
CA TRP A 70 12.50 -12.39 -18.00
C TRP A 70 12.03 -11.10 -17.33
N GLY A 71 11.98 -11.14 -16.00
CA GLY A 71 11.81 -9.97 -15.15
C GLY A 71 12.82 -9.98 -14.01
N THR A 72 12.93 -8.85 -13.34
CA THR A 72 13.85 -8.60 -12.24
C THR A 72 13.04 -8.15 -11.03
N TYR A 73 13.31 -8.74 -9.87
CA TYR A 73 12.69 -8.40 -8.60
C TYR A 73 13.72 -7.80 -7.64
N GLU A 74 13.42 -6.63 -7.09
CA GLU A 74 14.29 -5.95 -6.12
C GLU A 74 13.86 -6.30 -4.70
N ALA A 75 14.67 -7.07 -3.97
CA ALA A 75 14.40 -7.47 -2.61
C ALA A 75 15.16 -6.58 -1.61
N ALA A 76 14.44 -5.90 -0.71
CA ALA A 76 15.05 -5.03 0.31
C ALA A 76 16.02 -5.78 1.25
N ASP A 77 15.75 -7.06 1.49
CA ASP A 77 16.62 -7.99 2.21
C ASP A 77 16.47 -9.41 1.64
N ALA A 78 17.32 -10.35 2.09
CA ALA A 78 17.16 -11.75 1.76
C ALA A 78 15.79 -12.25 2.27
N MET A 79 15.01 -12.85 1.37
CA MET A 79 13.63 -13.23 1.66
C MET A 79 13.17 -14.42 0.82
N THR A 80 11.97 -14.92 1.11
CA THR A 80 11.26 -15.89 0.29
C THR A 80 10.07 -15.19 -0.36
N LEU A 81 10.05 -15.13 -1.69
CA LEU A 81 8.93 -14.58 -2.44
C LEU A 81 7.94 -15.70 -2.73
N ARG A 82 6.72 -15.58 -2.18
CA ARG A 82 5.61 -16.46 -2.56
C ARG A 82 5.10 -16.08 -3.95
N PHE A 83 5.26 -16.99 -4.89
CA PHE A 83 5.01 -16.78 -6.32
C PHE A 83 3.92 -17.74 -6.80
N ALA A 84 2.82 -17.20 -7.30
CA ALA A 84 1.78 -18.00 -7.93
C ALA A 84 2.07 -18.23 -9.41
N LEU A 85 1.73 -19.42 -9.89
CA LEU A 85 1.74 -19.81 -11.29
C LEU A 85 0.43 -20.54 -11.64
N ILE A 86 -0.22 -20.11 -12.71
CA ILE A 86 -1.26 -20.85 -13.42
C ILE A 86 -0.73 -21.13 -14.83
N PRO A 87 -0.15 -22.31 -15.08
CA PRO A 87 0.48 -22.61 -16.35
C PRO A 87 -0.56 -22.93 -17.43
N TYR A 88 -0.29 -22.54 -18.69
CA TYR A 88 -1.06 -22.98 -19.86
C TYR A 88 -0.44 -24.19 -20.56
N GLY A 89 0.82 -24.48 -20.24
CA GLY A 89 1.63 -25.61 -20.69
C GLY A 89 2.84 -25.75 -19.76
N PRO A 90 3.84 -26.58 -20.08
CA PRO A 90 5.02 -26.75 -19.23
C PRO A 90 5.77 -25.44 -19.01
N VAL A 91 6.05 -25.12 -17.75
CA VAL A 91 6.80 -23.93 -17.32
C VAL A 91 7.85 -24.30 -16.28
N LYS A 92 9.08 -23.82 -16.45
CA LYS A 92 10.15 -23.90 -15.43
C LYS A 92 10.50 -22.51 -14.92
N ILE A 93 10.73 -22.37 -13.62
CA ILE A 93 11.03 -21.11 -12.95
C ILE A 93 12.48 -21.13 -12.47
N TYR A 94 13.26 -20.17 -12.97
CA TYR A 94 14.64 -19.94 -12.57
C TYR A 94 14.75 -18.66 -11.76
N VAL A 95 15.53 -18.70 -10.68
CA VAL A 95 15.91 -17.50 -9.91
C VAL A 95 17.42 -17.37 -9.92
N ASN A 96 17.94 -16.24 -10.42
CA ASN A 96 19.37 -15.99 -10.59
C ASN A 96 20.10 -17.13 -11.34
N GLY A 97 19.41 -17.77 -12.30
CA GLY A 97 19.91 -18.88 -13.11
C GLY A 97 19.87 -20.27 -12.47
N VAL A 98 19.34 -20.40 -11.25
CA VAL A 98 19.08 -21.68 -10.58
C VAL A 98 17.64 -22.11 -10.82
N LEU A 99 17.41 -23.37 -11.20
CA LEU A 99 16.05 -23.92 -11.34
C LEU A 99 15.45 -24.14 -9.95
N GLU A 100 14.46 -23.35 -9.58
CA GLU A 100 13.84 -23.39 -8.25
C GLU A 100 12.50 -24.14 -8.24
N ALA A 101 11.75 -24.06 -9.34
CA ALA A 101 10.40 -24.64 -9.43
C ALA A 101 9.98 -24.94 -10.87
N GLY A 102 8.87 -25.64 -11.03
CA GLY A 102 8.23 -25.88 -12.32
C GLY A 102 6.80 -26.37 -12.16
N SER A 103 6.01 -26.22 -13.22
CA SER A 103 4.66 -26.75 -13.29
C SER A 103 4.63 -28.27 -13.18
N ASP A 104 3.52 -28.80 -12.69
CA ASP A 104 3.23 -30.22 -12.74
C ASP A 104 2.12 -30.54 -13.76
N ILE A 105 1.98 -31.82 -14.11
CA ILE A 105 1.02 -32.27 -15.13
C ILE A 105 -0.44 -31.91 -14.80
N PHE A 106 -0.78 -31.78 -13.51
CA PHE A 106 -2.14 -31.46 -13.08
C PHE A 106 -2.40 -29.98 -13.29
N SER A 107 -1.46 -29.13 -12.87
CA SER A 107 -1.53 -27.69 -13.08
C SER A 107 -1.60 -27.31 -14.55
N GLU A 108 -0.82 -27.97 -15.40
CA GLU A 108 -0.81 -27.76 -16.85
C GLU A 108 -2.14 -28.16 -17.49
N ARG A 109 -2.70 -29.29 -17.07
CA ARG A 109 -3.95 -29.82 -17.64
C ARG A 109 -5.19 -29.08 -17.18
N TYR A 110 -5.24 -28.70 -15.91
CA TYR A 110 -6.44 -28.12 -15.28
C TYR A 110 -6.34 -26.62 -15.05
N ARG A 111 -5.23 -25.99 -15.42
CA ARG A 111 -4.95 -24.57 -15.16
C ARG A 111 -5.13 -24.23 -13.67
N SER A 112 -4.65 -25.12 -12.80
CA SER A 112 -4.75 -24.91 -11.36
C SER A 112 -3.60 -24.05 -10.84
N LYS A 113 -3.90 -23.09 -9.97
CA LYS A 113 -2.92 -22.23 -9.30
C LYS A 113 -2.01 -23.06 -8.40
N GLN A 114 -0.71 -22.95 -8.62
CA GLN A 114 0.34 -23.43 -7.71
C GLN A 114 1.01 -22.23 -7.03
N ILE A 115 1.50 -22.41 -5.81
CA ILE A 115 2.26 -21.39 -5.07
C ILE A 115 3.64 -21.97 -4.76
N PHE A 116 4.67 -21.25 -5.16
CA PHE A 116 6.08 -21.60 -4.93
C PHE A 116 6.73 -20.60 -3.99
N ASP A 117 7.66 -21.08 -3.18
CA ASP A 117 8.50 -20.28 -2.30
C ASP A 117 9.85 -20.05 -3.00
N LEU A 118 10.05 -18.88 -3.59
CA LEU A 118 11.24 -18.55 -4.38
C LEU A 118 12.28 -17.83 -3.52
N PRO A 119 13.53 -18.32 -3.43
CA PRO A 119 14.58 -17.67 -2.64
C PRO A 119 15.10 -16.39 -3.32
N MET A 120 15.05 -15.26 -2.62
CA MET A 120 15.57 -13.98 -3.10
C MET A 120 16.77 -13.56 -2.25
N LYS A 121 17.86 -13.15 -2.91
CA LYS A 121 18.97 -12.46 -2.23
C LYS A 121 18.60 -10.98 -2.08
N LYS A 122 19.21 -10.29 -1.11
CA LYS A 122 19.13 -8.83 -1.04
C LYS A 122 19.59 -8.19 -2.36
N GLY A 123 18.84 -7.21 -2.82
CA GLY A 123 19.06 -6.50 -4.07
C GLY A 123 18.30 -7.12 -5.25
N SER A 124 18.87 -6.95 -6.44
CA SER A 124 18.28 -7.41 -7.71
C SER A 124 18.36 -8.93 -7.90
N ASN A 125 17.23 -9.53 -8.27
CA ASN A 125 17.06 -10.95 -8.56
C ASN A 125 16.44 -11.15 -9.95
N ASP A 126 17.12 -11.90 -10.82
CA ASP A 126 16.51 -12.32 -12.09
C ASP A 126 15.53 -13.46 -11.86
N VAL A 127 14.30 -13.31 -12.35
CA VAL A 127 13.27 -14.35 -12.36
C VAL A 127 12.91 -14.66 -13.80
N VAL A 128 13.18 -15.89 -14.22
CA VAL A 128 13.02 -16.33 -15.61
C VAL A 128 12.09 -17.52 -15.68
N LEU A 129 11.02 -17.38 -16.46
CA LEU A 129 10.11 -18.48 -16.76
C LEU A 129 10.44 -19.02 -18.15
N VAL A 130 10.72 -20.32 -18.25
CA VAL A 130 10.93 -21.02 -19.52
C VAL A 130 9.65 -21.75 -19.85
N CYS A 131 8.95 -21.28 -20.89
CA CYS A 131 7.67 -21.84 -21.31
C CYS A 131 7.85 -22.68 -22.57
N GLU A 132 7.23 -23.86 -22.61
CA GLU A 132 7.19 -24.72 -23.79
C GLU A 132 5.85 -24.57 -24.53
N ASN A 133 5.92 -24.44 -25.86
CA ASN A 133 4.73 -24.38 -26.72
C ASN A 133 4.22 -25.79 -27.00
N THR A 134 3.06 -26.15 -26.44
CA THR A 134 2.45 -27.47 -26.61
C THR A 134 1.06 -27.34 -27.20
N SER A 135 0.47 -28.46 -27.64
CA SER A 135 -0.94 -28.48 -28.06
C SER A 135 -1.92 -28.15 -26.93
N GLY A 136 -1.48 -28.16 -25.67
CA GLY A 136 -2.31 -27.78 -24.51
C GLY A 136 -2.32 -26.28 -24.22
N GLY A 137 -1.31 -25.55 -24.68
CA GLY A 137 -1.13 -24.11 -24.50
C GLY A 137 0.33 -23.69 -24.38
N PHE A 138 0.54 -22.38 -24.29
CA PHE A 138 1.86 -21.75 -24.27
C PHE A 138 1.84 -20.51 -23.36
N GLY A 139 2.70 -20.50 -22.33
CA GLY A 139 2.76 -19.41 -21.33
C GLY A 139 1.96 -19.70 -20.06
N GLY A 140 1.37 -18.66 -19.46
CA GLY A 140 0.61 -18.78 -18.22
C GLY A 140 0.30 -17.45 -17.54
N GLU A 141 -0.25 -17.54 -16.33
CA GLU A 141 -0.48 -16.43 -15.42
C GLU A 141 0.45 -16.56 -14.22
N PHE A 142 1.05 -15.46 -13.77
CA PHE A 142 2.01 -15.55 -12.67
C PHE A 142 2.19 -14.25 -11.89
N GLY A 143 2.88 -14.32 -10.75
CA GLY A 143 3.11 -13.18 -9.86
C GLY A 143 2.47 -13.41 -8.51
N THR A 144 1.73 -12.42 -7.99
CA THR A 144 1.21 -12.49 -6.62
C THR A 144 0.30 -13.69 -6.35
N TRP A 145 0.49 -14.32 -5.19
CA TRP A 145 -0.35 -15.40 -4.67
C TRP A 145 -1.65 -14.90 -4.02
N VAL A 146 -1.70 -13.60 -3.68
CA VAL A 146 -2.89 -12.90 -3.16
C VAL A 146 -3.06 -11.68 -4.04
N GLY A 147 -4.18 -11.58 -4.75
CA GLY A 147 -4.38 -10.60 -5.81
C GLY A 147 -4.53 -9.13 -5.36
N LYS A 148 -3.92 -8.77 -4.23
CA LYS A 148 -3.76 -7.41 -3.69
C LYS A 148 -2.40 -7.15 -3.04
N LEU A 149 -1.42 -8.07 -3.12
CA LEU A 149 -0.08 -7.79 -2.60
C LEU A 149 0.70 -6.86 -3.50
N ASP A 150 1.51 -6.05 -2.85
CA ASP A 150 2.31 -5.02 -3.46
C ASP A 150 3.69 -5.55 -3.90
N TYR A 151 3.70 -6.26 -5.01
CA TYR A 151 4.96 -6.53 -5.71
C TYR A 151 4.78 -6.62 -7.22
N TYR A 152 5.83 -6.22 -7.94
CA TYR A 152 5.89 -6.17 -9.38
C TYR A 152 7.31 -6.50 -9.85
N PHE A 153 7.47 -6.81 -11.14
CA PHE A 153 8.77 -7.05 -11.76
C PHE A 153 9.18 -5.85 -12.61
N LEU A 154 10.47 -5.59 -12.67
CA LEU A 154 11.07 -4.70 -13.66
C LEU A 154 11.56 -5.51 -14.84
N MET A 155 11.51 -4.95 -16.04
CA MET A 155 12.21 -5.54 -17.17
C MET A 155 13.74 -5.46 -16.95
N PRO A 156 14.51 -6.38 -17.53
CA PRO A 156 15.96 -6.40 -17.37
C PRO A 156 16.62 -5.12 -17.91
N PRO A 157 17.87 -4.78 -17.52
CA PRO A 157 18.51 -3.48 -17.79
C PRO A 157 18.65 -3.06 -19.26
N MET A 158 18.37 -3.95 -20.22
CA MET A 158 18.24 -3.59 -21.65
C MET A 158 16.99 -2.76 -21.95
N TYR A 159 16.05 -2.68 -21.01
CA TYR A 159 14.87 -1.83 -21.03
C TYR A 159 15.07 -0.63 -20.07
N PRO A 160 14.55 0.56 -20.38
CA PRO A 160 14.77 1.79 -19.60
C PRO A 160 13.93 1.82 -18.31
N SER A 161 14.30 0.98 -17.33
CA SER A 161 13.65 0.86 -16.01
C SER A 161 12.13 0.65 -16.08
N MET A 162 11.69 -0.08 -17.10
CA MET A 162 10.29 -0.36 -17.36
C MET A 162 9.74 -1.37 -16.36
N GLU A 163 8.48 -1.22 -15.98
CA GLU A 163 7.78 -2.27 -15.27
C GLU A 163 7.28 -3.34 -16.25
N GLY A 164 7.40 -4.60 -15.84
CA GLY A 164 6.87 -5.74 -16.55
C GLY A 164 7.88 -6.86 -16.71
N VAL A 165 7.59 -7.73 -17.67
CA VAL A 165 8.37 -8.90 -18.01
C VAL A 165 8.51 -8.93 -19.53
N CYS A 166 9.74 -8.98 -20.04
CA CYS A 166 9.96 -9.17 -21.47
C CYS A 166 9.91 -10.65 -21.82
N PHE A 167 9.64 -10.98 -23.08
CA PHE A 167 9.61 -12.37 -23.56
C PHE A 167 10.42 -12.53 -24.84
N SER A 168 11.07 -13.67 -25.01
CA SER A 168 11.88 -13.93 -26.20
C SER A 168 11.02 -14.37 -27.39
N GLU A 169 11.52 -14.18 -28.60
CA GLU A 169 11.04 -14.93 -29.77
C GLU A 169 11.15 -16.45 -29.54
N PRO A 170 10.39 -17.29 -30.28
CA PRO A 170 10.43 -18.74 -30.14
C PRO A 170 11.82 -19.33 -30.44
N GLN A 171 12.31 -20.19 -29.54
CA GLN A 171 13.57 -20.90 -29.64
C GLN A 171 13.32 -22.38 -29.96
N GLU A 172 13.94 -22.93 -30.99
CA GLU A 172 13.83 -24.36 -31.31
C GLU A 172 14.70 -25.25 -30.39
N ILE A 173 15.70 -24.65 -29.73
CA ILE A 173 16.63 -25.33 -28.82
C ILE A 173 16.68 -24.55 -27.51
N LEU A 174 16.65 -25.27 -26.39
CA LEU A 174 16.86 -24.67 -25.08
C LEU A 174 18.30 -24.13 -24.94
N LEU A 175 18.44 -22.99 -24.28
CA LEU A 175 19.73 -22.50 -23.82
C LEU A 175 20.40 -23.52 -22.90
N ASP A 176 21.72 -23.69 -23.04
CA ASP A 176 22.53 -24.54 -22.16
C ASP A 176 22.50 -24.07 -20.70
N SER A 177 22.30 -22.76 -20.48
CA SER A 177 22.15 -22.16 -19.15
C SER A 177 21.26 -20.92 -19.19
N VAL A 178 20.52 -20.68 -18.12
CA VAL A 178 19.58 -19.55 -17.99
C VAL A 178 20.22 -18.43 -17.16
N ASN A 179 21.35 -17.90 -17.63
CA ASN A 179 22.03 -16.76 -16.99
C ASN A 179 21.89 -15.48 -17.82
N ALA A 180 22.14 -14.33 -17.20
CA ALA A 180 21.95 -13.02 -17.82
C ALA A 180 22.71 -12.86 -19.15
N ASP A 181 23.90 -13.45 -19.30
CA ASP A 181 24.70 -13.32 -20.53
C ASP A 181 24.13 -14.17 -21.68
N ALA A 182 23.67 -15.39 -21.39
CA ALA A 182 22.98 -16.22 -22.37
C ALA A 182 21.64 -15.58 -22.80
N LEU A 183 20.89 -15.03 -21.84
CA LEU A 183 19.62 -14.35 -22.08
C LEU A 183 19.77 -13.11 -22.96
N LYS A 184 20.81 -12.29 -22.75
CA LYS A 184 21.13 -11.14 -23.62
C LYS A 184 21.38 -11.51 -25.09
N GLY A 185 21.70 -12.77 -25.38
CA GLY A 185 21.87 -13.27 -26.74
C GLY A 185 20.56 -13.52 -27.50
N LEU A 186 19.41 -13.49 -26.83
CA LEU A 186 18.10 -13.67 -27.45
C LEU A 186 17.52 -12.36 -28.00
N SER A 187 16.54 -12.48 -28.88
CA SER A 187 15.70 -11.36 -29.33
C SER A 187 14.48 -11.21 -28.43
N TRP A 188 14.27 -10.01 -27.89
CA TRP A 188 13.30 -9.73 -26.84
C TRP A 188 12.16 -8.83 -27.30
N LEU A 189 10.98 -9.10 -26.76
CA LEU A 189 9.74 -8.36 -26.97
C LEU A 189 9.15 -7.90 -25.63
N PRO A 190 8.40 -6.79 -25.59
CA PRO A 190 8.08 -5.91 -26.72
C PRO A 190 9.31 -5.16 -27.25
N ALA A 191 9.27 -4.80 -28.53
CA ALA A 191 10.30 -3.97 -29.15
C ALA A 191 10.17 -2.52 -28.65
N LEU A 192 11.31 -1.87 -28.41
CA LEU A 192 11.35 -0.47 -28.01
C LEU A 192 11.14 0.46 -29.23
N PRO A 193 10.60 1.68 -29.02
CA PRO A 193 10.58 2.73 -30.04
C PRO A 193 11.98 3.11 -30.52
N ASP A 194 12.07 3.69 -31.71
CA ASP A 194 13.30 4.32 -32.18
C ASP A 194 13.50 5.68 -31.53
N PHE A 195 14.22 5.68 -30.41
CA PHE A 195 14.56 6.89 -29.66
C PHE A 195 15.56 7.81 -30.37
N SER A 196 16.19 7.37 -31.47
CA SER A 196 17.15 8.20 -32.22
C SER A 196 16.48 9.22 -33.12
N SER A 197 15.19 9.02 -33.43
CA SER A 197 14.38 9.91 -34.25
C SER A 197 14.10 11.24 -33.56
N ASP A 198 14.31 12.35 -34.24
CA ASP A 198 13.95 13.72 -33.81
C ASP A 198 12.49 14.11 -34.17
N THR A 199 11.75 13.16 -34.74
CA THR A 199 10.32 13.27 -35.03
C THR A 199 9.50 12.43 -34.04
N LEU A 200 8.37 12.96 -33.60
CA LEU A 200 7.32 12.23 -32.89
C LEU A 200 6.09 12.13 -33.81
N ASP A 201 5.72 10.91 -34.18
CA ASP A 201 4.48 10.63 -34.92
C ASP A 201 3.34 10.33 -33.94
N LEU A 202 2.40 11.28 -33.84
CA LEU A 202 1.25 11.15 -32.95
C LEU A 202 0.27 10.05 -33.37
N ARG A 203 0.31 9.58 -34.63
CA ARG A 203 -0.51 8.43 -35.06
C ARG A 203 0.05 7.10 -34.54
N GLU A 204 1.33 7.03 -34.23
CA GLU A 204 1.90 5.85 -33.58
C GLU A 204 1.43 5.74 -32.13
N VAL A 205 1.35 6.88 -31.44
CA VAL A 205 0.90 6.97 -30.04
C VAL A 205 -0.62 6.73 -29.95
N PHE A 206 -1.39 7.36 -30.84
CA PHE A 206 -2.85 7.26 -30.87
C PHE A 206 -3.37 6.70 -32.21
N PRO A 207 -3.20 5.40 -32.47
CA PRO A 207 -3.52 4.79 -33.78
C PRO A 207 -5.02 4.81 -34.12
N HIS A 208 -5.88 5.03 -33.13
CA HIS A 208 -7.34 5.07 -33.29
C HIS A 208 -7.93 6.48 -33.21
N ALA A 209 -7.10 7.51 -33.00
CA ALA A 209 -7.56 8.90 -32.95
C ALA A 209 -7.94 9.43 -34.34
N SER A 210 -8.87 10.38 -34.38
CA SER A 210 -9.27 11.04 -35.62
C SER A 210 -8.29 12.17 -35.97
N ASP A 211 -8.06 12.39 -37.27
CA ASP A 211 -7.24 13.51 -37.74
C ASP A 211 -7.79 14.85 -37.23
N GLY A 212 -6.87 15.72 -36.78
CA GLY A 212 -7.21 17.06 -36.29
C GLY A 212 -7.60 17.16 -34.81
N GLU A 213 -7.77 16.03 -34.10
CA GLU A 213 -7.86 16.05 -32.64
C GLU A 213 -6.58 16.60 -32.00
N TRP A 214 -6.70 17.24 -30.85
CA TRP A 214 -5.60 17.92 -30.18
C TRP A 214 -4.84 17.00 -29.23
N VAL A 215 -3.54 17.25 -29.12
CA VAL A 215 -2.63 16.57 -28.19
C VAL A 215 -1.76 17.60 -27.50
N VAL A 216 -1.50 17.38 -26.21
CA VAL A 216 -0.48 18.11 -25.45
C VAL A 216 0.74 17.21 -25.32
N VAL A 217 1.90 17.71 -25.75
CA VAL A 217 3.18 17.02 -25.57
C VAL A 217 4.03 17.84 -24.61
N THR A 218 4.61 17.21 -23.61
CA THR A 218 5.57 17.84 -22.70
C THR A 218 6.90 17.10 -22.68
N THR A 219 7.99 17.86 -22.62
CA THR A 219 9.37 17.38 -22.52
C THR A 219 10.17 18.43 -21.76
N SER A 220 11.36 18.09 -21.30
CA SER A 220 12.29 19.04 -20.69
C SER A 220 13.65 19.01 -21.36
N PHE A 221 14.47 20.00 -21.04
CA PHE A 221 15.91 19.99 -21.32
C PHE A 221 16.65 20.64 -20.15
N ILE A 222 17.96 20.42 -20.08
CA ILE A 222 18.81 20.97 -19.02
C ILE A 222 19.81 21.94 -19.65
N ALA A 223 19.77 23.20 -19.21
CA ALA A 223 20.76 24.19 -19.53
C ALA A 223 21.87 24.17 -18.46
N PRO A 224 23.14 23.84 -18.81
CA PRO A 224 24.21 23.71 -17.80
C PRO A 224 24.68 25.06 -17.24
N LYS A 225 24.31 26.16 -17.89
CA LYS A 225 24.64 27.55 -17.53
C LYS A 225 23.63 28.47 -18.21
N PRO A 226 23.52 29.75 -17.79
CA PRO A 226 22.72 30.71 -18.53
C PRO A 226 23.21 30.82 -19.97
N MET A 227 22.29 30.63 -20.92
CA MET A 227 22.63 30.54 -22.34
C MET A 227 21.46 30.93 -23.23
N TRP A 228 21.77 31.24 -24.49
CA TRP A 228 20.76 31.45 -25.51
C TRP A 228 20.50 30.12 -26.21
N CYS A 229 19.25 29.67 -26.16
CA CYS A 229 18.80 28.46 -26.84
C CYS A 229 17.99 28.85 -28.07
N LYS A 230 18.30 28.27 -29.22
CA LYS A 230 17.45 28.32 -30.40
C LYS A 230 16.50 27.13 -30.35
N LEU A 231 15.20 27.42 -30.31
CA LEU A 231 14.12 26.44 -30.28
C LEU A 231 13.55 26.29 -31.70
N ASN A 232 13.75 25.13 -32.32
CA ASN A 232 13.12 24.82 -33.61
C ASN A 232 11.99 23.83 -33.36
N CYS A 233 10.76 24.22 -33.69
CA CYS A 233 9.57 23.42 -33.47
C CYS A 233 8.59 23.59 -34.64
N THR A 234 7.97 22.50 -35.11
CA THR A 234 6.95 22.55 -36.18
C THR A 234 5.58 23.05 -35.69
N VAL A 235 5.35 23.00 -34.37
CA VAL A 235 4.08 23.37 -33.74
C VAL A 235 4.28 24.49 -32.71
N ARG A 236 3.17 24.99 -32.13
CA ARG A 236 3.24 26.01 -31.08
C ARG A 236 3.95 25.46 -29.84
N LEU A 237 4.87 26.27 -29.31
CA LEU A 237 5.74 25.92 -28.20
C LEU A 237 5.59 26.94 -27.07
N ALA A 238 5.47 26.44 -25.84
CA ALA A 238 5.63 27.20 -24.62
C ALA A 238 6.85 26.68 -23.85
N LEU A 239 7.64 27.61 -23.30
CA LEU A 239 8.75 27.37 -22.39
C LEU A 239 8.35 27.88 -21.01
N ASP A 240 8.36 26.99 -20.01
CA ASP A 240 7.99 27.30 -18.63
C ASP A 240 6.63 28.03 -18.54
N GLY A 241 5.67 27.57 -19.36
CA GLY A 241 4.32 28.12 -19.45
C GLY A 241 4.16 29.37 -20.32
N GLN A 242 5.25 29.93 -20.87
CA GLN A 242 5.21 31.13 -21.71
C GLN A 242 5.39 30.78 -23.18
N GLY A 243 4.53 31.29 -24.05
CA GLY A 243 4.66 31.10 -25.50
C GLY A 243 5.97 31.69 -26.03
N VAL A 244 6.76 30.90 -26.75
CA VAL A 244 8.08 31.32 -27.27
C VAL A 244 8.24 30.96 -28.75
N SER A 245 9.11 31.69 -29.43
CA SER A 245 9.52 31.40 -30.81
C SER A 245 10.95 31.87 -31.05
N GLY A 246 11.76 31.09 -31.76
CA GLY A 246 13.13 31.46 -32.14
C GLY A 246 14.14 31.27 -31.00
N SER A 247 15.01 32.26 -30.80
CA SER A 247 16.04 32.22 -29.77
C SER A 247 15.57 32.86 -28.48
N VAL A 248 15.77 32.16 -27.36
CA VAL A 248 15.38 32.62 -26.01
C VAL A 248 16.55 32.45 -25.05
N GLU A 249 16.71 33.39 -24.13
CA GLU A 249 17.68 33.26 -23.04
C GLU A 249 17.07 32.46 -21.89
N VAL A 250 17.79 31.43 -21.45
CA VAL A 250 17.38 30.56 -20.35
C VAL A 250 18.42 30.59 -19.24
N GLN A 251 17.97 30.35 -18.01
CA GLN A 251 18.85 30.26 -16.86
C GLN A 251 19.53 28.88 -16.81
N SER A 252 20.45 28.70 -15.87
CA SER A 252 20.96 27.35 -15.58
C SER A 252 19.88 26.54 -14.89
N GLY A 253 19.65 25.30 -15.32
CA GLY A 253 18.68 24.40 -14.70
C GLY A 253 17.82 23.63 -15.70
N SER A 254 16.80 22.97 -15.18
CA SER A 254 15.79 22.25 -15.97
C SER A 254 14.71 23.22 -16.44
N HIS A 255 14.35 23.09 -17.70
CA HIS A 255 13.32 23.89 -18.36
C HIS A 255 12.28 22.98 -19.00
N THR A 256 11.00 23.30 -18.83
CA THR A 256 9.88 22.50 -19.35
C THR A 256 9.35 23.12 -20.63
N LEU A 257 9.15 22.27 -21.63
CA LEU A 257 8.53 22.61 -22.89
C LEU A 257 7.14 21.98 -22.96
N THR A 258 6.17 22.75 -23.42
CA THR A 258 4.81 22.28 -23.69
C THR A 258 4.43 22.63 -25.12
N LEU A 259 3.98 21.62 -25.86
CA LEU A 259 3.59 21.72 -27.25
C LEU A 259 2.11 21.38 -27.37
N GLN A 260 1.40 22.13 -28.21
CA GLN A 260 0.03 21.79 -28.62
C GLN A 260 0.07 21.43 -30.09
N ALA A 261 -0.23 20.17 -30.40
CA ALA A 261 -0.18 19.60 -31.73
C ALA A 261 -1.51 18.94 -32.10
N ARG A 262 -1.68 18.58 -33.37
CA ARG A 262 -2.84 17.81 -33.84
C ARG A 262 -2.46 16.42 -34.33
N ILE A 263 -3.36 15.46 -34.15
CA ILE A 263 -3.26 14.14 -34.76
C ILE A 263 -3.15 14.29 -36.28
N GLY A 264 -2.14 13.64 -36.87
CA GLY A 264 -1.78 13.75 -38.28
C GLY A 264 -0.68 14.77 -38.59
N GLU A 265 -0.25 15.59 -37.62
CA GLU A 265 0.94 16.43 -37.72
C GLU A 265 2.20 15.67 -37.25
N ILE A 266 3.34 15.93 -37.89
CA ILE A 266 4.64 15.45 -37.43
C ILE A 266 5.23 16.50 -36.49
N VAL A 267 5.46 16.10 -35.24
CA VAL A 267 6.09 16.98 -34.24
C VAL A 267 7.60 16.82 -34.36
N GLN A 268 8.29 17.88 -34.77
CA GLN A 268 9.75 17.97 -34.73
C GLN A 268 10.15 19.01 -33.71
N LEU A 269 11.09 18.66 -32.83
CA LEU A 269 11.61 19.56 -31.81
C LEU A 269 13.13 19.39 -31.68
N SER A 270 13.86 20.48 -31.84
CA SER A 270 15.29 20.51 -31.52
C SER A 270 15.67 21.79 -30.77
N ILE A 271 16.64 21.64 -29.88
CA ILE A 271 17.18 22.72 -29.07
C ILE A 271 18.67 22.77 -29.31
N THR A 272 19.16 23.94 -29.70
CA THR A 272 20.60 24.15 -29.93
C THR A 272 21.09 25.38 -29.18
N ASP A 273 22.32 25.34 -28.68
CA ASP A 273 23.05 26.52 -28.24
C ASP A 273 23.12 27.52 -29.41
N ALA A 274 22.49 28.68 -29.27
CA ALA A 274 22.42 29.68 -30.32
C ALA A 274 23.79 30.31 -30.66
N LYS A 275 24.79 30.17 -29.77
CA LYS A 275 26.15 30.70 -29.93
C LYS A 275 27.13 29.61 -30.38
N GLN A 276 27.07 28.42 -29.78
CA GLN A 276 28.02 27.33 -30.03
C GLN A 276 27.51 26.29 -31.04
N GLY A 277 26.21 26.26 -31.32
CA GLY A 277 25.58 25.33 -32.26
C GLY A 277 25.39 23.90 -31.75
N GLY A 278 25.79 23.60 -30.51
CA GLY A 278 25.63 22.26 -29.92
C GLY A 278 24.16 21.94 -29.60
N SER A 279 23.71 20.71 -29.90
CA SER A 279 22.37 20.24 -29.54
C SER A 279 22.27 19.98 -28.04
N LEU A 280 21.16 20.40 -27.43
CA LEU A 280 20.80 20.01 -26.08
C LEU A 280 19.81 18.83 -26.15
N PRO A 281 20.05 17.74 -25.42
CA PRO A 281 19.18 16.58 -25.45
C PRO A 281 17.83 16.91 -24.78
N LEU A 282 16.77 16.36 -25.37
CA LEU A 282 15.46 16.32 -24.74
C LEU A 282 15.43 15.20 -23.70
N VAL A 283 14.78 15.45 -22.57
CA VAL A 283 14.61 14.50 -21.47
C VAL A 283 13.16 14.52 -21.02
N HIS A 284 12.63 13.36 -20.62
CA HIS A 284 11.30 13.31 -20.01
C HIS A 284 11.27 14.13 -18.71
N PRO A 285 10.20 14.89 -18.41
CA PRO A 285 10.12 15.73 -17.22
C PRO A 285 10.14 14.98 -15.86
N LEU A 286 10.15 13.64 -15.87
CA LEU A 286 10.02 12.80 -14.66
C LEU A 286 10.94 11.58 -14.65
N LEU A 287 11.20 10.95 -15.79
CA LEU A 287 11.98 9.70 -15.86
C LEU A 287 13.49 9.91 -15.76
N GLY A 288 13.94 11.18 -15.72
CA GLY A 288 15.34 11.54 -15.64
C GLY A 288 16.08 11.41 -16.98
N PRO A 289 17.36 11.83 -17.03
CA PRO A 289 18.16 11.86 -18.26
C PRO A 289 18.64 10.48 -18.72
N ASP A 290 18.65 9.47 -17.84
CA ASP A 290 19.10 8.11 -18.16
C ASP A 290 18.01 7.26 -18.83
N CYS A 291 16.77 7.76 -18.86
CA CYS A 291 15.66 7.11 -19.56
C CYS A 291 15.63 7.56 -21.03
N ALA A 292 15.42 6.61 -21.94
CA ALA A 292 15.41 6.89 -23.38
C ALA A 292 14.11 7.58 -23.85
N TYR A 293 13.00 7.45 -23.10
CA TYR A 293 11.76 8.18 -23.37
C TYR A 293 11.94 9.66 -23.10
N ARG A 294 11.39 10.51 -23.97
CA ARG A 294 11.61 11.96 -23.95
C ARG A 294 10.32 12.73 -23.73
N PHE A 295 9.18 12.16 -24.10
CA PHE A 295 7.92 12.88 -24.15
C PHE A 295 6.88 12.28 -23.20
N ALA A 296 6.16 13.14 -22.49
CA ALA A 296 4.87 12.79 -21.89
C ALA A 296 3.76 13.37 -22.78
N ILE A 297 2.83 12.53 -23.20
CA ILE A 297 1.86 12.85 -24.25
C ILE A 297 0.43 12.67 -23.70
N ALA A 298 -0.39 13.71 -23.76
CA ALA A 298 -1.76 13.72 -23.28
C ALA A 298 -2.74 13.99 -24.42
N GLY A 299 -3.80 13.19 -24.53
CA GLY A 299 -4.82 13.32 -25.56
C GLY A 299 -5.44 11.97 -25.93
N PRO A 300 -6.21 11.89 -27.02
CA PRO A 300 -6.63 13.01 -27.88
C PRO A 300 -7.74 13.87 -27.24
N PHE A 301 -7.79 15.16 -27.57
CA PHE A 301 -8.83 16.08 -27.15
C PHE A 301 -9.63 16.61 -28.34
N SER A 302 -10.96 16.61 -28.23
CA SER A 302 -11.85 17.15 -29.27
C SER A 302 -11.72 18.67 -29.46
N VAL A 303 -11.28 19.39 -28.43
CA VAL A 303 -11.06 20.84 -28.44
C VAL A 303 -9.64 21.14 -27.96
N ARG A 304 -9.11 22.31 -28.37
CA ARG A 304 -7.77 22.72 -27.95
C ARG A 304 -7.74 22.90 -26.44
N PRO A 305 -6.85 22.21 -25.70
CA PRO A 305 -6.80 22.27 -24.25
C PRO A 305 -5.97 23.49 -23.81
N ASP A 306 -6.56 24.68 -23.93
CA ASP A 306 -5.94 25.93 -23.48
C ASP A 306 -5.87 25.97 -21.94
N GLY A 307 -4.68 26.21 -21.39
CA GLY A 307 -4.46 26.20 -19.94
C GLY A 307 -4.43 24.80 -19.31
N PHE A 308 -4.15 23.76 -20.10
CA PHE A 308 -3.97 22.40 -19.60
C PHE A 308 -2.93 22.35 -18.48
N ALA A 309 -3.34 21.90 -17.30
CA ALA A 309 -2.47 21.79 -16.13
C ALA A 309 -1.57 20.56 -16.27
N ILE A 310 -0.26 20.77 -16.35
CA ILE A 310 0.73 19.69 -16.35
C ILE A 310 0.87 19.16 -14.91
N GLN A 311 0.32 17.98 -14.68
CA GLN A 311 0.39 17.26 -13.41
C GLN A 311 0.41 15.76 -13.67
N PHE A 312 1.01 15.01 -12.76
CA PHE A 312 1.27 13.57 -12.93
C PHE A 312 0.67 12.72 -11.80
N THR A 313 -0.32 13.25 -11.09
CA THR A 313 -0.94 12.55 -9.95
C THR A 313 -2.41 12.21 -10.17
N LYS A 314 -3.07 12.81 -11.17
CA LYS A 314 -4.48 12.52 -11.52
C LYS A 314 -4.67 12.31 -13.03
N PRO A 315 -5.62 11.45 -13.42
CA PRO A 315 -6.04 11.32 -14.81
C PRO A 315 -6.71 12.59 -15.31
N PHE A 316 -6.82 12.72 -16.63
CA PHE A 316 -7.46 13.82 -17.32
C PHE A 316 -8.50 13.32 -18.32
N SER A 317 -9.53 14.13 -18.57
CA SER A 317 -10.60 13.79 -19.52
C SER A 317 -10.16 14.02 -20.97
N THR A 318 -10.31 13.01 -21.80
CA THR A 318 -10.02 12.99 -23.25
C THR A 318 -11.30 12.72 -24.05
N THR A 319 -11.20 12.69 -25.39
CA THR A 319 -12.32 12.24 -26.24
C THR A 319 -12.79 10.81 -25.90
N ASN A 320 -11.92 9.98 -25.32
CA ASN A 320 -12.17 8.57 -25.05
C ASN A 320 -12.50 8.27 -23.57
N GLY A 321 -12.73 9.29 -22.75
CA GLY A 321 -12.95 9.15 -21.30
C GLY A 321 -11.73 9.58 -20.50
N LEU A 322 -11.57 9.05 -19.28
CA LEU A 322 -10.38 9.34 -18.48
C LEU A 322 -9.17 8.61 -19.05
N ASP A 323 -8.06 9.34 -19.19
CA ASP A 323 -6.77 8.82 -19.61
C ASP A 323 -5.65 9.42 -18.76
N PHE A 324 -4.44 8.91 -18.97
CA PHE A 324 -3.23 9.41 -18.35
C PHE A 324 -2.13 9.61 -19.38
N TRP A 325 -0.93 9.96 -18.92
CA TRP A 325 0.19 10.27 -19.79
C TRP A 325 0.67 9.05 -20.58
N HIS A 326 0.64 9.17 -21.91
CA HIS A 326 1.28 8.26 -22.85
C HIS A 326 2.75 8.62 -23.03
N LEU A 327 3.53 7.66 -23.50
CA LEU A 327 4.93 7.81 -23.90
C LEU A 327 5.08 7.54 -25.40
N GLU A 328 6.28 7.72 -25.94
CA GLU A 328 6.58 7.27 -27.30
C GLU A 328 6.31 5.76 -27.48
N GLY A 329 5.93 5.34 -28.69
CA GLY A 329 5.57 3.94 -28.95
C GLY A 329 4.16 3.60 -28.48
N GLY A 330 3.30 3.24 -29.42
CA GLY A 330 1.88 2.97 -29.16
C GLY A 330 1.64 2.01 -27.98
N ASP A 331 0.58 2.29 -27.21
CA ASP A 331 0.20 1.59 -25.98
C ASP A 331 1.27 1.60 -24.86
N THR A 332 2.12 2.62 -24.85
CA THR A 332 3.09 2.86 -23.77
C THR A 332 2.62 4.02 -22.90
N TYR A 333 2.59 3.80 -21.58
CA TYR A 333 2.09 4.73 -20.59
C TYR A 333 3.18 5.09 -19.58
N LEU A 334 3.11 6.29 -19.05
CA LEU A 334 3.78 6.64 -17.80
C LEU A 334 2.94 6.09 -16.65
N ARG A 335 3.56 5.30 -15.77
CA ARG A 335 2.87 4.65 -14.66
C ARG A 335 3.52 5.03 -13.33
N MET A 336 2.71 5.35 -12.32
CA MET A 336 3.13 5.87 -11.01
C MET A 336 3.19 4.74 -9.98
N TYR A 337 4.22 4.75 -9.14
CA TYR A 337 4.49 3.75 -8.11
C TYR A 337 4.80 4.39 -6.75
N ASN A 338 4.38 3.73 -5.67
CA ASN A 338 4.72 4.13 -4.30
C ASN A 338 5.82 3.24 -3.70
N ASP A 339 7.08 3.54 -4.01
CA ASP A 339 8.22 2.80 -3.45
C ASP A 339 8.67 3.30 -2.06
N ASN A 340 7.92 4.22 -1.45
CA ASN A 340 8.22 4.70 -0.11
C ASN A 340 8.00 3.56 0.91
N ALA A 341 8.75 3.58 2.01
CA ALA A 341 8.58 2.55 3.05
C ALA A 341 7.19 2.57 3.69
N LEU A 342 6.68 3.77 4.04
CA LEU A 342 5.37 3.95 4.66
C LEU A 342 4.62 5.19 4.14
N PHE A 343 5.31 6.24 3.71
CA PHE A 343 4.67 7.47 3.24
C PHE A 343 3.72 7.23 2.05
N GLY A 344 2.53 7.85 2.07
CA GLY A 344 1.51 7.73 1.04
C GLY A 344 0.86 6.34 0.90
N HIS A 345 1.21 5.38 1.76
CA HIS A 345 0.57 4.07 1.76
C HIS A 345 -0.80 4.10 2.46
N TRP A 346 -1.67 3.19 2.05
CA TRP A 346 -2.99 2.96 2.62
C TRP A 346 -3.09 1.52 3.12
N ASN A 347 -2.98 1.31 4.43
CA ASN A 347 -3.16 0.00 5.08
C ASN A 347 -3.52 0.17 6.57
N TYR A 348 -4.14 -0.85 7.19
CA TYR A 348 -4.64 -0.69 8.55
C TYR A 348 -3.58 -0.43 9.63
N PRO A 349 -2.38 -1.07 9.62
CA PRO A 349 -1.37 -0.82 10.66
C PRO A 349 -0.85 0.62 10.60
N LEU A 350 -0.76 1.18 9.40
CA LEU A 350 -0.44 2.58 9.22
C LEU A 350 -1.58 3.48 9.68
N GLY A 351 -2.85 3.10 9.47
CA GLY A 351 -4.01 3.81 10.02
C GLY A 351 -3.89 4.04 11.54
N VAL A 352 -3.56 3.00 12.32
CA VAL A 352 -3.36 3.17 13.78
C VAL A 352 -2.09 3.96 14.11
N THR A 353 -1.02 3.79 13.33
CA THR A 353 0.22 4.56 13.49
C THR A 353 -0.03 6.06 13.36
N LEU A 354 -0.71 6.47 12.29
CA LEU A 354 -1.07 7.86 12.05
C LEU A 354 -2.05 8.38 13.11
N TYR A 355 -2.97 7.55 13.61
CA TYR A 355 -3.85 7.96 14.71
C TYR A 355 -3.06 8.28 15.99
N GLY A 356 -2.05 7.47 16.33
CA GLY A 356 -1.16 7.77 17.46
C GLY A 356 -0.35 9.04 17.28
N LEU A 357 0.08 9.35 16.06
CA LEU A 357 0.72 10.62 15.73
C LEU A 357 -0.22 11.82 15.92
N VAL A 358 -1.52 11.70 15.58
CA VAL A 358 -2.50 12.78 15.83
C VAL A 358 -2.61 13.13 17.30
N GLU A 359 -2.76 12.13 18.17
CA GLU A 359 -2.83 12.38 19.62
C GLU A 359 -1.51 12.90 20.18
N THR A 360 -0.38 12.45 19.62
CA THR A 360 0.95 12.94 19.99
C THR A 360 1.17 14.39 19.56
N GLU A 361 0.71 14.79 18.37
CA GLU A 361 0.69 16.18 17.93
C GLU A 361 -0.08 17.05 18.92
N ARG A 362 -1.31 16.63 19.28
CA ARG A 362 -2.16 17.34 20.27
C ARG A 362 -1.44 17.49 21.60
N MET A 363 -0.75 16.45 22.06
CA MET A 363 0.05 16.47 23.30
C MET A 363 1.29 17.38 23.20
N PHE A 364 1.95 17.40 22.05
CA PHE A 364 3.19 18.17 21.84
C PHE A 364 2.93 19.65 21.58
N LYS A 365 1.70 20.08 21.25
CA LYS A 365 1.37 21.51 21.05
C LYS A 365 1.90 22.41 22.18
N ASP A 366 1.84 21.94 23.42
CA ASP A 366 2.31 22.70 24.60
C ASP A 366 3.71 22.29 25.09
N LEU A 367 4.15 21.06 24.79
CA LEU A 367 5.38 20.48 25.34
C LEU A 367 6.59 20.57 24.39
N ASP A 368 6.33 20.47 23.08
CA ASP A 368 7.33 20.59 22.00
C ASP A 368 6.65 21.13 20.71
N PRO A 369 6.40 22.45 20.64
CA PRO A 369 5.67 23.04 19.53
C PRO A 369 6.35 22.85 18.17
N GLU A 370 7.68 22.76 18.14
CA GLU A 370 8.43 22.55 16.91
C GLU A 370 8.17 21.15 16.34
N LEU A 371 8.27 20.13 17.18
CA LEU A 371 7.98 18.76 16.76
C LEU A 371 6.50 18.57 16.41
N ALA A 372 5.58 19.23 17.13
CA ALA A 372 4.16 19.23 16.77
C ALA A 372 3.91 19.77 15.34
N VAL A 373 4.59 20.85 14.94
CA VAL A 373 4.49 21.38 13.56
C VAL A 373 5.02 20.39 12.53
N GLN A 374 6.08 19.64 12.84
CA GLN A 374 6.60 18.61 11.94
C GLN A 374 5.62 17.43 11.79
N ILE A 375 5.02 16.97 12.89
CA ILE A 375 3.98 15.92 12.87
C ILE A 375 2.79 16.41 12.02
N HIS A 376 2.32 17.64 12.26
CA HIS A 376 1.21 18.24 11.52
C HIS A 376 1.48 18.27 10.01
N ALA A 377 2.67 18.74 9.60
CA ALA A 377 3.07 18.79 8.21
C ALA A 377 3.12 17.40 7.57
N TYR A 378 3.66 16.42 8.30
CA TYR A 378 3.72 15.03 7.84
C TYR A 378 2.32 14.42 7.65
N LEU A 379 1.45 14.51 8.67
CA LEU A 379 0.08 13.99 8.63
C LEU A 379 -0.71 14.61 7.48
N LYS A 380 -0.65 15.95 7.35
CA LYS A 380 -1.30 16.67 6.25
C LYS A 380 -0.83 16.16 4.90
N ARG A 381 0.49 16.08 4.69
CA ARG A 381 1.08 15.68 3.41
C ARG A 381 0.73 14.23 3.08
N HIS A 382 0.86 13.30 4.04
CA HIS A 382 0.57 11.87 3.86
C HIS A 382 -0.89 11.64 3.44
N ILE A 383 -1.84 12.26 4.15
CA ILE A 383 -3.26 12.11 3.85
C ILE A 383 -3.62 12.78 2.54
N GLN A 384 -3.12 14.01 2.29
CA GLN A 384 -3.43 14.73 1.06
C GLN A 384 -2.93 14.00 -0.19
N VAL A 385 -1.71 13.43 -0.16
CA VAL A 385 -1.24 12.62 -1.30
C VAL A 385 -2.08 11.36 -1.50
N SER A 386 -2.57 10.74 -0.41
CA SER A 386 -3.43 9.56 -0.50
C SER A 386 -4.79 9.86 -1.12
N ILE A 387 -5.29 11.08 -0.90
CA ILE A 387 -6.51 11.59 -1.52
C ILE A 387 -6.26 11.92 -2.99
N ASP A 388 -5.17 12.66 -3.25
CA ASP A 388 -4.88 13.18 -4.59
C ASP A 388 -4.55 12.10 -5.61
N THR A 389 -4.05 10.93 -5.20
CA THR A 389 -3.71 9.83 -6.11
C THR A 389 -4.79 8.74 -6.17
N TYR A 390 -5.89 8.85 -5.42
CA TYR A 390 -6.95 7.84 -5.41
C TYR A 390 -7.62 7.67 -6.78
N GLU A 391 -7.95 8.78 -7.46
CA GLU A 391 -8.56 8.73 -8.79
C GLU A 391 -7.63 8.07 -9.82
N TYR A 392 -6.33 8.39 -9.75
CA TYR A 392 -5.31 7.72 -10.56
C TYR A 392 -5.26 6.22 -10.27
N ALA A 393 -5.26 5.82 -8.99
CA ALA A 393 -5.17 4.41 -8.63
C ALA A 393 -6.35 3.58 -9.16
N MET A 394 -7.56 4.15 -9.11
CA MET A 394 -8.76 3.54 -9.69
C MET A 394 -8.65 3.44 -11.21
N TRP A 395 -8.21 4.51 -11.88
CA TRP A 395 -7.96 4.49 -13.32
C TRP A 395 -6.88 3.47 -13.71
N ASP A 396 -5.76 3.41 -12.99
CA ASP A 396 -4.64 2.49 -13.25
C ASP A 396 -5.08 1.03 -13.12
N LYS A 397 -5.87 0.71 -12.09
CA LYS A 397 -6.49 -0.61 -11.93
C LYS A 397 -7.34 -0.97 -13.15
N ASP A 398 -8.20 -0.07 -13.60
CA ASP A 398 -9.16 -0.36 -14.67
C ASP A 398 -8.53 -0.36 -16.07
N ALA A 399 -7.57 0.53 -16.32
CA ALA A 399 -6.94 0.75 -17.62
C ALA A 399 -5.68 -0.09 -17.83
N LEU A 400 -4.83 -0.24 -16.80
CA LEU A 400 -3.49 -0.84 -16.86
C LEU A 400 -3.32 -2.06 -15.92
N GLY A 401 -4.38 -2.45 -15.21
CA GLY A 401 -4.47 -3.68 -14.44
C GLY A 401 -4.07 -3.59 -12.96
N GLY A 402 -3.54 -2.48 -12.45
CA GLY A 402 -3.01 -2.36 -11.06
C GLY A 402 -1.85 -3.34 -10.76
N ALA A 403 -1.23 -3.48 -9.59
CA ALA A 403 -1.15 -2.69 -8.36
C ALA A 403 0.30 -2.16 -8.23
N THR A 404 0.47 -0.84 -8.27
CA THR A 404 1.78 -0.18 -8.32
C THR A 404 2.22 0.31 -6.93
N ALA A 405 1.84 -0.39 -5.87
CA ALA A 405 1.81 0.13 -4.49
C ALA A 405 0.82 1.29 -4.25
N VAL A 406 0.43 2.04 -5.27
CA VAL A 406 -0.51 3.16 -5.15
C VAL A 406 -1.91 2.63 -4.83
N HIS A 407 -2.31 2.74 -3.56
CA HIS A 407 -3.66 2.40 -3.08
C HIS A 407 -4.14 0.99 -3.48
N HIS A 408 -3.24 0.01 -3.54
CA HIS A 408 -3.56 -1.34 -3.98
C HIS A 408 -4.68 -2.00 -3.14
N LEU A 409 -4.69 -1.80 -1.80
CA LEU A 409 -5.78 -2.26 -0.93
C LEU A 409 -7.08 -1.47 -1.18
N MET A 410 -7.00 -0.15 -1.22
CA MET A 410 -8.18 0.71 -1.41
C MET A 410 -8.84 0.54 -2.79
N THR A 411 -8.07 0.14 -3.81
CA THR A 411 -8.60 -0.18 -5.14
C THR A 411 -9.16 -1.59 -5.23
N SER A 412 -8.90 -2.48 -4.25
CA SER A 412 -9.34 -3.88 -4.23
C SER A 412 -10.11 -4.26 -2.94
N LEU A 413 -10.92 -3.33 -2.42
CA LEU A 413 -11.69 -3.52 -1.19
C LEU A 413 -12.51 -4.83 -1.20
N ASP A 414 -12.09 -5.78 -0.37
CA ASP A 414 -12.85 -7.00 -0.07
C ASP A 414 -12.94 -7.28 1.44
N SER A 415 -12.15 -6.56 2.24
CA SER A 415 -12.07 -6.75 3.69
C SER A 415 -12.05 -5.43 4.47
N LEU A 416 -12.46 -5.50 5.73
CA LEU A 416 -12.36 -4.38 6.68
C LEU A 416 -10.91 -3.91 6.88
N ASP A 417 -9.94 -4.83 6.81
CA ASP A 417 -8.49 -4.56 6.90
C ASP A 417 -8.01 -3.59 5.80
N ASP A 418 -8.70 -3.57 4.65
CA ASP A 418 -8.31 -2.72 3.52
C ASP A 418 -8.66 -1.25 3.72
N CYS A 419 -9.56 -0.91 4.65
CA CYS A 419 -10.09 0.46 4.70
C CYS A 419 -10.43 1.01 6.08
N GLY A 420 -10.87 0.20 7.05
CA GLY A 420 -11.54 0.74 8.22
C GLY A 420 -10.65 1.56 9.15
N SER A 421 -9.51 1.02 9.57
CA SER A 421 -8.54 1.74 10.41
C SER A 421 -8.08 3.05 9.75
N PHE A 422 -7.72 3.00 8.47
CA PHE A 422 -7.21 4.18 7.77
C PHE A 422 -8.30 5.21 7.49
N GLY A 423 -9.49 4.78 7.04
CA GLY A 423 -10.65 5.65 6.86
C GLY A 423 -11.07 6.33 8.16
N SER A 424 -10.99 5.60 9.28
CA SER A 424 -11.21 6.16 10.63
C SER A 424 -10.20 7.25 10.93
N THR A 425 -8.91 6.98 10.71
CA THR A 425 -7.84 7.95 10.95
C THR A 425 -7.93 9.17 10.04
N LEU A 426 -8.33 9.00 8.78
CA LEU A 426 -8.54 10.12 7.87
C LEU A 426 -9.58 11.10 8.44
N LEU A 427 -10.73 10.60 8.92
CA LEU A 427 -11.76 11.41 9.58
C LEU A 427 -11.30 12.03 10.91
N GLU A 428 -10.33 11.41 11.60
CA GLU A 428 -9.74 12.00 12.80
C GLU A 428 -8.82 13.17 12.47
N ILE A 429 -7.94 13.00 11.47
CA ILE A 429 -6.97 14.02 11.03
C ILE A 429 -7.69 15.28 10.54
N THR A 430 -8.81 15.13 9.82
CA THR A 430 -9.59 16.26 9.28
C THR A 430 -10.18 17.18 10.35
N LYS A 431 -10.19 16.78 11.62
CA LYS A 431 -10.64 17.64 12.74
C LYS A 431 -9.67 18.79 13.02
N ASP A 432 -8.37 18.54 12.84
CA ASP A 432 -7.30 19.49 13.18
C ASP A 432 -6.52 20.00 11.95
N HIS A 433 -6.73 19.39 10.79
CA HIS A 433 -5.96 19.66 9.57
C HIS A 433 -6.87 20.10 8.42
N ASP A 434 -6.39 21.06 7.65
CA ASP A 434 -7.02 21.51 6.42
C ASP A 434 -6.77 20.50 5.28
N ILE A 435 -7.62 19.47 5.23
CA ILE A 435 -7.65 18.39 4.24
C ILE A 435 -8.90 18.55 3.37
N THR A 436 -8.74 18.42 2.06
CA THR A 436 -9.84 18.63 1.09
C THR A 436 -9.94 17.48 0.10
N GLY A 437 -11.15 17.22 -0.44
CA GLY A 437 -11.37 16.25 -1.52
C GLY A 437 -11.47 14.78 -1.08
N TYR A 438 -11.65 14.51 0.20
CA TYR A 438 -11.69 13.15 0.75
C TYR A 438 -13.06 12.46 0.65
N GLU A 439 -14.08 13.14 0.16
CA GLU A 439 -15.48 12.69 0.17
C GLU A 439 -15.69 11.42 -0.66
N ALA A 440 -15.05 11.33 -1.84
CA ALA A 440 -15.13 10.15 -2.69
C ALA A 440 -14.54 8.91 -2.01
N LEU A 441 -13.40 9.11 -1.33
CA LEU A 441 -12.68 8.05 -0.64
C LEU A 441 -13.49 7.58 0.58
N ILE A 442 -13.92 8.50 1.46
CA ILE A 442 -14.75 8.16 2.62
C ILE A 442 -16.10 7.57 2.20
N GLY A 443 -16.67 8.04 1.09
CA GLY A 443 -17.86 7.45 0.48
C GLY A 443 -17.65 5.98 0.11
N ALA A 444 -16.52 5.65 -0.53
CA ALA A 444 -16.17 4.28 -0.87
C ALA A 444 -16.00 3.39 0.37
N VAL A 445 -15.28 3.86 1.39
CA VAL A 445 -15.12 3.13 2.67
C VAL A 445 -16.48 2.94 3.38
N GLY A 446 -17.29 4.00 3.44
CA GLY A 446 -18.61 3.97 4.05
C GLY A 446 -19.58 2.99 3.37
N VAL A 447 -19.59 2.96 2.03
CA VAL A 447 -20.34 1.98 1.24
C VAL A 447 -19.82 0.58 1.50
N HIS A 448 -18.50 0.38 1.51
CA HIS A 448 -17.92 -0.93 1.74
C HIS A 448 -18.35 -1.52 3.09
N ILE A 449 -18.06 -0.80 4.18
CA ILE A 449 -18.34 -1.28 5.54
C ILE A 449 -19.85 -1.40 5.80
N SER A 450 -20.65 -0.43 5.36
CA SER A 450 -22.07 -0.40 5.71
C SER A 450 -22.94 -1.28 4.82
N LYS A 451 -22.54 -1.53 3.56
CA LYS A 451 -23.40 -2.17 2.55
C LYS A 451 -22.84 -3.44 1.92
N THR A 452 -21.53 -3.54 1.69
CA THR A 452 -20.97 -4.67 0.93
C THR A 452 -20.19 -5.67 1.78
N GLN A 453 -19.63 -5.25 2.91
CA GLN A 453 -18.94 -6.15 3.84
C GLN A 453 -19.88 -7.31 4.20
N PRO A 454 -19.45 -8.57 4.01
CA PRO A 454 -20.27 -9.72 4.35
C PRO A 454 -20.73 -9.73 5.80
N ARG A 455 -21.97 -10.16 5.99
CA ARG A 455 -22.62 -10.27 7.31
C ARG A 455 -23.32 -11.60 7.46
N LEU A 456 -23.33 -12.10 8.69
CA LEU A 456 -24.21 -13.19 9.10
C LEU A 456 -25.67 -12.75 9.07
N ALA A 457 -26.59 -13.71 9.21
CA ALA A 457 -28.03 -13.45 9.23
C ALA A 457 -28.48 -12.49 10.36
N ASP A 458 -27.71 -12.38 11.45
CA ASP A 458 -27.96 -11.45 12.56
C ASP A 458 -27.34 -10.05 12.34
N GLY A 459 -26.70 -9.82 11.19
CA GLY A 459 -26.10 -8.55 10.81
C GLY A 459 -24.65 -8.36 11.27
N THR A 460 -24.06 -9.35 11.95
CA THR A 460 -22.66 -9.32 12.41
C THR A 460 -21.70 -9.48 11.24
N PHE A 461 -20.64 -8.69 11.19
CA PHE A 461 -19.59 -8.84 10.17
C PHE A 461 -18.89 -10.20 10.24
N PHE A 462 -18.52 -10.73 9.07
CA PHE A 462 -17.62 -11.88 8.96
C PHE A 462 -16.86 -11.82 7.63
N ARG A 463 -15.92 -12.75 7.43
CA ARG A 463 -15.02 -12.82 6.28
C ARG A 463 -15.45 -13.93 5.31
N THR A 464 -15.71 -13.58 4.06
CA THR A 464 -15.98 -14.49 2.93
C THR A 464 -15.81 -13.72 1.60
N GLY A 465 -15.55 -14.43 0.50
CA GLY A 465 -15.38 -13.85 -0.82
C GLY A 465 -14.11 -13.02 -0.96
N LEU A 466 -13.08 -13.35 -0.18
CA LEU A 466 -11.82 -12.59 -0.14
C LEU A 466 -10.85 -13.06 -1.23
N MET A 467 -10.00 -12.14 -1.70
CA MET A 467 -8.82 -12.46 -2.50
C MET A 467 -7.77 -13.27 -1.70
N HIS A 468 -7.93 -13.29 -0.37
CA HIS A 468 -7.14 -14.09 0.56
C HIS A 468 -7.94 -15.33 1.02
N GLU A 469 -7.78 -16.44 0.31
CA GLU A 469 -8.53 -17.70 0.55
C GLU A 469 -8.37 -18.25 1.99
N PHE A 470 -7.26 -17.95 2.67
CA PHE A 470 -7.00 -18.45 4.01
C PHE A 470 -7.94 -17.85 5.08
N HIS A 471 -8.61 -16.73 4.80
CA HIS A 471 -9.56 -16.07 5.72
C HIS A 471 -11.02 -16.41 5.44
N GLU A 472 -11.29 -17.26 4.46
CA GLU A 472 -12.66 -17.58 4.03
C GLU A 472 -13.49 -18.21 5.16
N ASN A 473 -14.75 -17.83 5.28
CA ASN A 473 -15.70 -18.32 6.28
C ASN A 473 -15.22 -18.21 7.74
N THR A 474 -14.66 -17.07 8.11
CA THR A 474 -14.18 -16.82 9.48
C THR A 474 -14.69 -15.50 10.07
N MET A 475 -14.66 -15.36 11.40
CA MET A 475 -14.88 -14.10 12.11
C MET A 475 -13.71 -13.84 13.05
N TRP A 476 -13.13 -12.64 12.97
CA TRP A 476 -11.91 -12.28 13.71
C TRP A 476 -12.22 -11.17 14.69
N VAL A 477 -11.80 -11.30 15.95
CA VAL A 477 -12.03 -10.25 16.95
C VAL A 477 -11.46 -8.88 16.52
N ASP A 478 -10.41 -8.90 15.71
CA ASP A 478 -9.75 -7.74 15.09
C ASP A 478 -10.72 -6.89 14.24
N ASP A 479 -11.74 -7.51 13.62
CA ASP A 479 -12.75 -6.82 12.81
C ASP A 479 -13.55 -5.77 13.60
N LEU A 480 -13.56 -5.86 14.95
CA LEU A 480 -14.09 -4.79 15.80
C LEU A 480 -13.28 -3.49 15.64
N TYR A 481 -11.94 -3.56 15.61
CA TYR A 481 -11.10 -2.38 15.37
C TYR A 481 -11.15 -1.92 13.92
N MET A 482 -11.27 -2.86 12.98
CA MET A 482 -11.36 -2.52 11.56
C MET A 482 -12.73 -1.97 11.16
N SER A 483 -13.70 -1.86 12.07
CA SER A 483 -15.04 -1.34 11.75
C SER A 483 -15.53 -0.28 12.73
N VAL A 484 -15.48 -0.54 14.03
CA VAL A 484 -16.14 0.29 15.06
C VAL A 484 -15.58 1.72 15.11
N PRO A 485 -14.26 1.96 15.19
CA PRO A 485 -13.73 3.32 15.21
C PRO A 485 -14.10 4.12 13.97
N PHE A 486 -14.16 3.47 12.79
CA PHE A 486 -14.63 4.11 11.57
C PHE A 486 -16.11 4.45 11.66
N LEU A 487 -16.97 3.50 12.03
CA LEU A 487 -18.41 3.71 12.16
C LEU A 487 -18.74 4.85 13.15
N CYS A 488 -18.00 4.95 14.26
CA CYS A 488 -18.13 6.06 15.21
C CYS A 488 -17.85 7.42 14.56
N ARG A 489 -16.74 7.54 13.83
CA ARG A 489 -16.36 8.80 13.16
C ARG A 489 -17.24 9.09 11.94
N TYR A 490 -17.69 8.05 11.25
CA TYR A 490 -18.57 8.14 10.09
C TYR A 490 -19.99 8.57 10.47
N ALA A 491 -20.50 8.12 11.63
CA ALA A 491 -21.75 8.63 12.21
C ALA A 491 -21.69 10.15 12.41
N ALA A 492 -20.60 10.65 12.99
CA ALA A 492 -20.39 12.08 13.17
C ALA A 492 -20.25 12.83 11.82
N TYR A 493 -19.52 12.26 10.86
CA TYR A 493 -19.37 12.82 9.51
C TYR A 493 -20.72 12.94 8.77
N LEU A 494 -21.58 11.93 8.86
CA LEU A 494 -22.91 11.94 8.24
C LEU A 494 -23.95 12.75 9.02
N GLY A 495 -23.70 13.06 10.29
CA GLY A 495 -24.72 13.57 11.20
C GLY A 495 -25.88 12.58 11.42
N SER A 496 -25.56 11.28 11.48
CA SER A 496 -26.54 10.19 11.62
C SER A 496 -26.12 9.18 12.68
N ASP A 497 -27.07 8.73 13.52
CA ASP A 497 -26.83 7.70 14.54
C ASP A 497 -26.80 6.27 13.98
N GLU A 498 -27.19 6.06 12.71
CA GLU A 498 -27.29 4.72 12.12
C GLU A 498 -25.95 3.93 12.15
N PRO A 499 -24.80 4.51 11.75
CA PRO A 499 -23.52 3.79 11.85
C PRO A 499 -23.13 3.50 13.30
N LEU A 500 -23.52 4.36 14.24
CA LEU A 500 -23.25 4.18 15.68
C LEU A 500 -24.08 3.03 16.26
N GLU A 501 -25.33 2.89 15.83
CA GLU A 501 -26.20 1.76 16.19
C GLU A 501 -25.69 0.43 15.62
N ASP A 502 -25.11 0.45 14.41
CA ASP A 502 -24.44 -0.72 13.83
C ASP A 502 -23.20 -1.09 14.64
N ALA A 503 -22.32 -0.12 14.94
CA ALA A 503 -21.14 -0.33 15.78
C ALA A 503 -21.49 -0.97 17.14
N ALA A 504 -22.57 -0.49 17.78
CA ALA A 504 -23.06 -1.07 19.03
C ALA A 504 -23.57 -2.52 18.87
N ARG A 505 -24.21 -2.87 17.74
CA ARG A 505 -24.67 -4.24 17.47
C ARG A 505 -23.50 -5.20 17.23
N GLN A 506 -22.44 -4.74 16.58
CA GLN A 506 -21.28 -5.59 16.29
C GLN A 506 -20.71 -6.22 17.58
N PHE A 507 -20.54 -5.47 18.68
CA PHE A 507 -20.03 -6.05 19.93
C PHE A 507 -20.84 -7.25 20.45
N PHE A 508 -22.18 -7.20 20.37
CA PHE A 508 -23.01 -8.31 20.82
C PHE A 508 -22.92 -9.49 19.85
N GLY A 509 -22.85 -9.22 18.55
CA GLY A 509 -22.63 -10.23 17.51
C GLY A 509 -21.31 -10.97 17.69
N PHE A 510 -20.21 -10.24 17.80
CA PHE A 510 -18.88 -10.83 18.04
C PHE A 510 -18.81 -11.55 19.38
N ALA A 511 -19.38 -10.99 20.45
CA ALA A 511 -19.40 -11.64 21.76
C ALA A 511 -20.15 -12.98 21.75
N LYS A 512 -21.22 -13.11 20.97
CA LYS A 512 -21.96 -14.37 20.81
C LYS A 512 -21.08 -15.53 20.33
N TYR A 513 -20.11 -15.27 19.45
CA TYR A 513 -19.24 -16.31 18.87
C TYR A 513 -17.88 -16.42 19.57
N LEU A 514 -17.33 -15.30 20.05
CA LEU A 514 -15.94 -15.24 20.49
C LEU A 514 -15.77 -15.08 22.00
N TYR A 515 -16.79 -14.62 22.75
CA TYR A 515 -16.61 -14.34 24.17
C TYR A 515 -16.50 -15.63 25.00
N MET A 516 -15.38 -15.76 25.72
CA MET A 516 -15.08 -16.87 26.61
C MET A 516 -15.54 -16.53 28.03
N GLN A 517 -16.82 -16.82 28.33
CA GLN A 517 -17.49 -16.48 29.60
C GLN A 517 -16.64 -16.76 30.85
N ASN A 518 -16.05 -17.96 30.95
CA ASN A 518 -15.28 -18.38 32.13
C ASN A 518 -13.96 -17.62 32.31
N ARG A 519 -13.43 -17.04 31.23
CA ARG A 519 -12.16 -16.29 31.22
C ARG A 519 -12.38 -14.79 31.22
N GLN A 520 -13.56 -14.34 30.79
CA GLN A 520 -13.89 -12.95 30.48
C GLN A 520 -12.94 -12.33 29.44
N LEU A 521 -12.61 -13.10 28.41
CA LEU A 521 -11.74 -12.72 27.30
C LEU A 521 -12.39 -13.10 25.97
N MET A 522 -11.84 -12.64 24.87
CA MET A 522 -12.25 -13.00 23.52
C MET A 522 -11.33 -14.09 22.95
N SER A 523 -11.92 -15.09 22.30
CA SER A 523 -11.22 -15.96 21.35
C SER A 523 -10.80 -15.11 20.14
N HIS A 524 -9.64 -15.40 19.56
CA HIS A 524 -9.16 -14.66 18.39
C HIS A 524 -10.08 -14.84 17.18
N VAL A 525 -10.41 -16.09 16.81
CA VAL A 525 -11.18 -16.41 15.60
C VAL A 525 -12.30 -17.40 15.88
N TYR A 526 -13.39 -17.29 15.11
CA TYR A 526 -14.40 -18.31 14.89
C TYR A 526 -14.29 -18.82 13.46
N ASP A 527 -14.12 -20.13 13.29
CA ASP A 527 -14.06 -20.84 12.02
C ASP A 527 -15.44 -21.45 11.75
N PHE A 528 -16.16 -20.94 10.75
CA PHE A 528 -17.52 -21.41 10.43
C PHE A 528 -17.52 -22.73 9.67
N ASP A 529 -16.46 -23.06 8.92
CA ASP A 529 -16.36 -24.34 8.22
C ASP A 529 -16.24 -25.50 9.22
N ARG A 530 -15.52 -25.27 10.33
CA ARG A 530 -15.40 -26.22 11.44
C ARG A 530 -16.42 -26.01 12.55
N ASN A 531 -17.14 -24.88 12.51
CA ASN A 531 -18.09 -24.45 13.52
C ASN A 531 -17.49 -24.42 14.94
N ILE A 532 -16.30 -23.81 15.08
CA ILE A 532 -15.56 -23.71 16.35
C ILE A 532 -14.94 -22.33 16.55
N ALA A 533 -14.91 -21.87 17.80
CA ALA A 533 -13.98 -20.82 18.22
C ALA A 533 -12.59 -21.44 18.45
N THR A 534 -11.52 -20.75 18.08
CA THR A 534 -10.15 -21.24 18.34
C THR A 534 -9.84 -21.37 19.83
N GLY A 535 -10.55 -20.61 20.67
CA GLY A 535 -10.41 -20.63 22.14
C GLY A 535 -9.11 -20.00 22.64
N ILE A 536 -8.39 -19.28 21.76
CA ILE A 536 -7.08 -18.69 22.08
C ILE A 536 -7.27 -17.20 22.39
N PRO A 537 -6.99 -16.76 23.64
CA PRO A 537 -6.99 -15.34 24.01
C PRO A 537 -5.70 -14.67 23.53
N TRP A 538 -5.58 -14.47 22.22
CA TRP A 538 -4.45 -13.74 21.66
C TRP A 538 -4.47 -12.29 22.13
N GLY A 539 -3.32 -11.80 22.59
CA GLY A 539 -3.17 -10.50 23.24
C GLY A 539 -3.66 -9.35 22.36
N ARG A 540 -3.13 -9.23 21.13
CA ARG A 540 -3.50 -8.12 20.24
C ARG A 540 -4.98 -8.15 19.87
N GLY A 541 -5.55 -9.31 19.55
CA GLY A 541 -6.99 -9.43 19.27
C GLY A 541 -7.88 -8.98 20.43
N ASN A 542 -7.53 -9.34 21.68
CA ASN A 542 -8.23 -8.85 22.87
C ASN A 542 -8.02 -7.35 23.09
N GLY A 543 -6.82 -6.86 22.79
CA GLY A 543 -6.51 -5.43 22.78
C GLY A 543 -7.44 -4.68 21.83
N TRP A 544 -7.61 -5.15 20.59
CA TRP A 544 -8.48 -4.52 19.60
C TRP A 544 -9.94 -4.50 20.05
N ALA A 545 -10.42 -5.59 20.65
CA ALA A 545 -11.77 -5.62 21.21
C ALA A 545 -11.96 -4.54 22.28
N LEU A 546 -11.06 -4.48 23.26
CA LEU A 546 -11.20 -3.58 24.41
C LEU A 546 -10.97 -2.11 24.03
N PHE A 547 -9.97 -1.86 23.19
CA PHE A 547 -9.67 -0.53 22.66
C PHE A 547 -10.83 0.02 21.84
N SER A 548 -11.39 -0.77 20.92
CA SER A 548 -12.52 -0.36 20.08
C SER A 548 -13.79 -0.14 20.89
N LEU A 549 -14.00 -0.94 21.94
CA LEU A 549 -15.13 -0.72 22.84
C LEU A 549 -15.00 0.60 23.59
N SER A 550 -13.77 0.97 23.97
CA SER A 550 -13.51 2.29 24.55
C SER A 550 -13.76 3.43 23.55
N GLU A 551 -13.37 3.27 22.27
CA GLU A 551 -13.68 4.25 21.20
C GLU A 551 -15.18 4.46 21.05
N LEU A 552 -15.97 3.38 21.04
CA LEU A 552 -17.42 3.46 20.98
C LEU A 552 -18.01 4.17 22.20
N LEU A 553 -17.61 3.78 23.41
CA LEU A 553 -18.13 4.34 24.66
C LEU A 553 -17.82 5.83 24.85
N LEU A 554 -16.75 6.35 24.23
CA LEU A 554 -16.43 7.79 24.25
C LEU A 554 -17.47 8.64 23.52
N VAL A 555 -18.09 8.10 22.47
CA VAL A 555 -19.03 8.86 21.62
C VAL A 555 -20.48 8.40 21.73
N LEU A 556 -20.73 7.23 22.32
CA LEU A 556 -22.07 6.68 22.48
C LEU A 556 -22.90 7.54 23.45
N PRO A 557 -24.10 8.03 23.05
CA PRO A 557 -24.94 8.85 23.90
C PRO A 557 -25.26 8.17 25.23
N GLN A 558 -25.25 8.92 26.33
CA GLN A 558 -25.55 8.38 27.67
C GLN A 558 -26.95 7.72 27.75
N SER A 559 -27.90 8.22 26.97
CA SER A 559 -29.27 7.71 26.86
C SER A 559 -29.41 6.49 25.94
N HIS A 560 -28.34 6.07 25.26
CA HIS A 560 -28.41 4.99 24.27
C HIS A 560 -28.79 3.66 24.94
N PRO A 561 -29.80 2.92 24.43
CA PRO A 561 -30.39 1.78 25.12
C PRO A 561 -29.41 0.62 25.36
N LYS A 562 -28.39 0.47 24.51
CA LYS A 562 -27.37 -0.59 24.65
C LYS A 562 -26.17 -0.18 25.53
N ARG A 563 -26.10 1.07 25.99
CA ARG A 563 -24.88 1.61 26.63
C ARG A 563 -24.50 0.87 27.91
N GLU A 564 -25.46 0.60 28.79
CA GLU A 564 -25.17 -0.12 30.04
C GLU A 564 -24.69 -1.56 29.79
N ALA A 565 -25.25 -2.25 28.79
CA ALA A 565 -24.80 -3.58 28.40
C ALA A 565 -23.37 -3.55 27.81
N LEU A 566 -23.04 -2.52 27.03
CA LEU A 566 -21.68 -2.31 26.50
C LEU A 566 -20.69 -1.94 27.61
N LEU A 567 -21.09 -1.14 28.60
CA LEU A 567 -20.28 -0.87 29.79
C LEU A 567 -20.04 -2.13 30.62
N ALA A 568 -21.05 -2.98 30.80
CA ALA A 568 -20.90 -4.26 31.46
C ALA A 568 -19.89 -5.17 30.71
N LEU A 569 -19.98 -5.23 29.38
CA LEU A 569 -19.01 -5.95 28.56
C LEU A 569 -17.59 -5.38 28.70
N PHE A 570 -17.46 -4.05 28.67
CA PHE A 570 -16.18 -3.35 28.86
C PHE A 570 -15.56 -3.68 30.21
N ARG A 571 -16.35 -3.62 31.29
CA ARG A 571 -15.91 -3.98 32.66
C ARG A 571 -15.47 -5.44 32.73
N ASN A 572 -16.24 -6.35 32.13
CA ASN A 572 -15.92 -7.77 32.13
C ASN A 572 -14.61 -8.07 31.41
N LEU A 573 -14.44 -7.55 30.19
CA LEU A 573 -13.20 -7.69 29.42
C LEU A 573 -12.01 -7.05 30.14
N SER A 574 -12.20 -5.86 30.70
CA SER A 574 -11.17 -5.18 31.48
C SER A 574 -10.73 -5.98 32.70
N SER A 575 -11.69 -6.58 33.43
CA SER A 575 -11.41 -7.45 34.57
C SER A 575 -10.67 -8.72 34.16
N GLY A 576 -11.06 -9.32 33.02
CA GLY A 576 -10.37 -10.47 32.43
C GLY A 576 -8.91 -10.17 32.12
N CYS A 577 -8.64 -9.05 31.44
CA CYS A 577 -7.29 -8.60 31.15
C CYS A 577 -6.53 -8.27 32.44
N LEU A 578 -7.08 -7.47 33.35
CA LEU A 578 -6.42 -7.03 34.58
C LEU A 578 -5.81 -8.19 35.40
N ARG A 579 -6.50 -9.34 35.47
CA ARG A 579 -5.99 -10.54 36.19
C ARG A 579 -4.74 -11.16 35.57
N LEU A 580 -4.43 -10.83 34.32
CA LEU A 580 -3.34 -11.40 33.53
C LEU A 580 -2.19 -10.42 33.29
N GLN A 581 -2.22 -9.25 33.93
CA GLN A 581 -1.06 -8.35 33.94
C GLN A 581 0.08 -8.99 34.74
N ASP A 582 1.27 -9.04 34.17
CA ASP A 582 2.43 -9.60 34.84
C ASP A 582 3.08 -8.62 35.84
N GLU A 583 4.09 -9.10 36.57
CA GLU A 583 4.81 -8.32 37.58
C GLU A 583 5.57 -7.11 37.00
N THR A 584 5.89 -7.14 35.71
CA THR A 584 6.56 -6.04 35.00
C THR A 584 5.56 -4.98 34.51
N GLY A 585 4.26 -5.26 34.63
CA GLY A 585 3.18 -4.41 34.13
C GLY A 585 2.73 -4.76 32.71
N MET A 586 3.37 -5.73 32.07
CA MET A 586 3.12 -6.08 30.68
C MET A 586 2.09 -7.20 30.57
N PHE A 587 1.64 -7.44 29.35
CA PHE A 587 0.77 -8.55 29.01
C PHE A 587 1.45 -9.47 28.01
N HIS A 588 1.08 -10.74 28.04
CA HIS A 588 1.70 -11.78 27.23
C HIS A 588 0.97 -11.97 25.89
N GLN A 589 1.72 -12.42 24.87
CA GLN A 589 1.24 -12.70 23.53
C GLN A 589 0.01 -13.62 23.53
N VAL A 590 0.02 -14.66 24.36
CA VAL A 590 -1.17 -15.44 24.71
C VAL A 590 -1.48 -15.12 26.16
N LEU A 591 -2.58 -14.41 26.41
CA LEU A 591 -2.81 -13.70 27.68
C LEU A 591 -2.76 -14.62 28.91
N ASP A 592 -3.25 -15.85 28.77
CA ASP A 592 -3.30 -16.86 29.83
C ASP A 592 -2.15 -17.89 29.74
N MET A 593 -1.02 -17.52 29.13
CA MET A 593 0.21 -18.31 29.05
C MET A 593 1.40 -17.40 29.38
N GLN A 594 1.83 -17.41 30.65
CA GLN A 594 2.93 -16.58 31.13
C GLN A 594 4.27 -16.93 30.48
N GLU A 595 4.42 -18.13 29.95
CA GLU A 595 5.61 -18.57 29.21
C GLU A 595 5.68 -17.97 27.80
N SER A 596 4.56 -17.48 27.26
CA SER A 596 4.59 -16.75 25.99
C SER A 596 5.24 -15.39 26.19
N TYR A 597 5.87 -14.84 25.15
CA TYR A 597 6.62 -13.59 25.30
C TYR A 597 5.69 -12.39 25.61
N GLN A 598 6.23 -11.39 26.29
CA GLN A 598 5.53 -10.13 26.59
C GLN A 598 5.34 -9.32 25.31
N GLU A 599 4.12 -8.85 25.05
CA GLU A 599 3.75 -8.23 23.78
C GLU A 599 3.32 -6.77 23.98
N SER A 600 3.94 -5.87 23.21
CA SER A 600 3.86 -4.44 23.45
C SER A 600 2.56 -3.82 22.93
N SER A 601 2.01 -4.29 21.80
CA SER A 601 0.81 -3.68 21.21
C SER A 601 -0.45 -3.93 22.06
N CYS A 602 -0.64 -5.15 22.58
CA CYS A 602 -1.75 -5.48 23.47
C CYS A 602 -1.64 -4.75 24.81
N THR A 603 -0.43 -4.67 25.36
CA THR A 603 -0.16 -3.94 26.60
C THR A 603 -0.56 -2.46 26.46
N ALA A 604 -0.21 -1.83 25.35
CA ALA A 604 -0.58 -0.45 25.06
C ALA A 604 -2.10 -0.27 24.92
N MET A 605 -2.79 -1.17 24.22
CA MET A 605 -4.26 -1.11 24.10
C MET A 605 -4.99 -1.23 25.43
N PHE A 606 -4.53 -2.14 26.30
CA PHE A 606 -5.12 -2.27 27.64
C PHE A 606 -4.85 -1.03 28.48
N ALA A 607 -3.65 -0.44 28.41
CA ALA A 607 -3.34 0.81 29.08
C ALA A 607 -4.27 1.95 28.62
N CYS A 608 -4.47 2.13 27.30
CA CYS A 608 -5.40 3.11 26.74
C CYS A 608 -6.82 2.91 27.27
N ALA A 609 -7.34 1.68 27.17
CA ALA A 609 -8.70 1.38 27.59
C ALA A 609 -8.90 1.59 29.10
N PHE A 610 -7.95 1.14 29.93
CA PHE A 610 -7.99 1.35 31.37
C PHE A 610 -7.97 2.84 31.73
N SER A 611 -7.10 3.62 31.09
CA SER A 611 -7.07 5.08 31.30
C SER A 611 -8.42 5.72 30.97
N ARG A 612 -8.98 5.41 29.80
CA ARG A 612 -10.29 5.92 29.37
C ARG A 612 -11.41 5.52 30.33
N GLY A 613 -11.42 4.27 30.79
CA GLY A 613 -12.39 3.78 31.75
C GLY A 613 -12.30 4.48 33.11
N VAL A 614 -11.09 4.79 33.59
CA VAL A 614 -10.88 5.56 34.82
C VAL A 614 -11.36 7.01 34.64
N ARG A 615 -10.90 7.70 33.59
CA ARG A 615 -11.22 9.12 33.31
C ARG A 615 -12.72 9.38 33.14
N ASN A 616 -13.44 8.41 32.57
CA ASN A 616 -14.87 8.56 32.29
C ASN A 616 -15.78 7.89 33.33
N GLY A 617 -15.22 7.41 34.46
CA GLY A 617 -16.01 6.81 35.54
C GLY A 617 -16.73 5.52 35.14
N TRP A 618 -16.14 4.74 34.23
CA TRP A 618 -16.74 3.50 33.74
C TRP A 618 -16.53 2.33 34.70
N PHE A 619 -15.55 2.39 35.61
CA PHE A 619 -15.31 1.34 36.60
C PHE A 619 -15.99 1.64 37.93
N GLU A 620 -16.53 0.60 38.58
CA GLU A 620 -17.03 0.69 39.96
C GLU A 620 -15.87 0.95 40.94
N GLU A 621 -14.76 0.23 40.75
CA GLU A 621 -13.50 0.43 41.47
C GLU A 621 -12.41 0.86 40.48
N SER A 622 -12.10 2.14 40.41
CA SER A 622 -11.19 2.69 39.39
C SER A 622 -9.70 2.48 39.69
N GLU A 623 -9.33 2.37 40.97
CA GLU A 623 -7.92 2.37 41.39
C GLU A 623 -7.10 1.19 40.85
N PRO A 624 -7.59 -0.07 40.83
CA PRO A 624 -6.85 -1.18 40.22
C PRO A 624 -6.51 -0.94 38.76
N TYR A 625 -7.44 -0.36 37.98
CA TYR A 625 -7.23 -0.07 36.56
C TYR A 625 -6.31 1.12 36.34
N ARG A 626 -6.38 2.15 37.22
CA ARG A 626 -5.41 3.25 37.22
C ARG A 626 -4.00 2.72 37.41
N GLN A 627 -3.78 1.90 38.44
CA GLN A 627 -2.47 1.31 38.72
C GLN A 627 -2.00 0.38 37.61
N ALA A 628 -2.92 -0.40 37.01
CA ALA A 628 -2.59 -1.25 35.87
C ALA A 628 -2.13 -0.44 34.64
N CYS A 629 -2.82 0.67 34.32
CA CYS A 629 -2.39 1.58 33.25
C CYS A 629 -1.00 2.17 33.52
N ILE A 630 -0.75 2.66 34.73
CA ILE A 630 0.57 3.19 35.13
C ILE A 630 1.65 2.13 34.93
N LYS A 631 1.45 0.93 35.49
CA LYS A 631 2.41 -0.18 35.37
C LYS A 631 2.64 -0.60 33.92
N ALA A 632 1.60 -0.64 33.10
CA ALA A 632 1.71 -0.97 31.68
C ALA A 632 2.57 0.04 30.92
N CYS A 633 2.37 1.34 31.15
CA CYS A 633 3.19 2.39 30.54
C CYS A 633 4.65 2.33 31.03
N GLU A 634 4.89 2.08 32.32
CA GLU A 634 6.25 1.87 32.84
C GLU A 634 6.91 0.63 32.23
N GLY A 635 6.17 -0.47 32.08
CA GLY A 635 6.62 -1.68 31.38
C GLY A 635 7.01 -1.40 29.93
N LEU A 636 6.16 -0.67 29.19
CA LEU A 636 6.41 -0.27 27.80
C LEU A 636 7.66 0.59 27.69
N LYS A 637 7.80 1.65 28.50
CA LYS A 637 9.02 2.48 28.52
C LYS A 637 10.27 1.65 28.84
N LYS A 638 10.15 0.69 29.76
CA LYS A 638 11.27 -0.15 30.20
C LYS A 638 11.68 -1.21 29.19
N MET A 639 10.75 -1.77 28.40
CA MET A 639 11.02 -2.98 27.61
C MET A 639 10.76 -2.82 26.11
N ALA A 640 9.86 -1.92 25.73
CA ALA A 640 9.40 -1.75 24.36
C ALA A 640 10.03 -0.53 23.67
N ILE A 641 10.53 0.46 24.41
CA ILE A 641 11.04 1.71 23.84
C ILE A 641 12.50 1.89 24.21
N ASP A 642 13.33 2.12 23.19
CA ASP A 642 14.74 2.46 23.39
C ASP A 642 15.06 3.92 23.10
N SER A 643 16.25 4.36 23.52
CA SER A 643 16.72 5.74 23.38
C SER A 643 16.95 6.20 21.94
N ASP A 644 16.99 5.26 20.97
CA ASP A 644 17.06 5.58 19.54
C ASP A 644 15.65 5.67 18.91
N GLY A 645 14.60 5.51 19.73
CA GLY A 645 13.21 5.55 19.32
C GLY A 645 12.67 4.23 18.75
N HIS A 646 13.43 3.13 18.81
CA HIS A 646 12.91 1.85 18.32
C HIS A 646 11.76 1.35 19.18
N VAL A 647 10.85 0.63 18.52
CA VAL A 647 9.74 -0.06 19.16
C VAL A 647 9.94 -1.58 19.09
N TRP A 648 10.10 -2.20 20.26
CA TRP A 648 10.35 -3.63 20.46
C TRP A 648 9.11 -4.38 20.93
N GLY A 649 9.10 -5.71 20.74
CA GLY A 649 8.09 -6.59 21.32
C GLY A 649 6.72 -6.51 20.65
N VAL A 650 6.62 -5.91 19.47
CA VAL A 650 5.37 -5.84 18.69
C VAL A 650 5.26 -7.07 17.81
N CYS A 651 4.23 -7.88 18.03
CA CYS A 651 3.94 -9.06 17.23
C CYS A 651 3.71 -8.68 15.75
N ARG A 652 4.32 -9.38 14.79
CA ARG A 652 4.02 -9.15 13.36
C ARG A 652 2.58 -9.49 12.99
N GLY A 653 2.14 -9.13 11.78
CA GLY A 653 0.83 -9.54 11.24
C GLY A 653 0.60 -11.06 11.37
N SER A 654 -0.61 -11.43 11.80
CA SER A 654 -0.94 -12.80 12.16
C SER A 654 -1.91 -13.42 11.17
N GLU A 655 -1.73 -14.71 10.93
CA GLU A 655 -2.81 -15.57 10.46
C GLU A 655 -3.63 -16.08 11.68
N PHE A 656 -4.36 -17.18 11.53
CA PHE A 656 -4.97 -17.84 12.68
C PHE A 656 -4.57 -19.31 12.80
N SER A 657 -4.66 -19.82 14.03
CA SER A 657 -4.41 -21.22 14.34
C SER A 657 -5.29 -21.65 15.52
N CYS A 658 -5.55 -22.95 15.62
CA CYS A 658 -6.10 -23.56 16.84
C CYS A 658 -4.99 -23.97 17.83
N SER A 659 -3.72 -23.67 17.53
CA SER A 659 -2.57 -23.98 18.39
C SER A 659 -2.08 -22.74 19.15
N ARG A 660 -2.04 -22.81 20.49
CA ARG A 660 -1.43 -21.76 21.32
C ARG A 660 0.07 -21.60 21.04
N HIS A 661 0.76 -22.69 20.71
CA HIS A 661 2.19 -22.66 20.36
C HIS A 661 2.47 -21.90 19.07
N TYR A 662 1.55 -21.88 18.10
CA TYR A 662 1.69 -21.01 16.94
C TYR A 662 1.83 -19.54 17.38
N TYR A 663 0.93 -19.06 18.23
CA TYR A 663 0.96 -17.68 18.73
C TYR A 663 2.19 -17.41 19.60
N ALA A 664 2.55 -18.34 20.49
CA ALA A 664 3.62 -18.15 21.46
C ALA A 664 5.04 -18.28 20.88
N GLU A 665 5.25 -19.16 19.89
CA GLU A 665 6.58 -19.59 19.46
C GLU A 665 6.87 -19.31 17.98
N GLN A 666 5.84 -19.19 17.12
CA GLN A 666 6.02 -19.03 15.68
C GLN A 666 5.68 -17.62 15.20
N LEU A 667 4.63 -17.04 15.78
CA LEU A 667 4.18 -15.68 15.53
C LEU A 667 4.99 -14.71 16.41
N LEU A 668 6.19 -14.37 15.94
CA LEU A 668 7.17 -13.60 16.70
C LEU A 668 7.10 -12.10 16.40
N SER A 669 7.68 -11.31 17.30
CA SER A 669 7.77 -9.87 17.15
C SER A 669 8.67 -9.42 16.01
N ARG A 670 8.37 -8.25 15.44
CA ARG A 670 9.20 -7.52 14.49
C ARG A 670 9.56 -6.15 15.07
N LEU A 671 10.81 -5.73 14.86
CA LEU A 671 11.28 -4.40 15.26
C LEU A 671 10.58 -3.32 14.44
N ASP A 672 10.18 -2.21 15.09
CA ASP A 672 9.51 -1.06 14.46
C ASP A 672 8.27 -1.46 13.66
N ASP A 673 7.54 -2.46 14.15
CA ASP A 673 6.34 -2.94 13.48
C ASP A 673 5.17 -1.96 13.68
N THR A 674 4.54 -1.54 12.57
CA THR A 674 3.50 -0.50 12.52
C THR A 674 2.22 -0.87 13.28
N HIS A 675 2.01 -2.15 13.62
CA HIS A 675 0.88 -2.53 14.47
C HIS A 675 1.01 -1.96 15.90
N GLY A 676 2.22 -1.59 16.34
CA GLY A 676 2.51 -1.16 17.71
C GLY A 676 2.85 0.32 17.86
N ILE A 677 3.46 0.96 16.86
CA ILE A 677 3.99 2.33 16.97
C ILE A 677 2.90 3.30 17.43
N GLY A 678 1.79 3.38 16.69
CA GLY A 678 0.71 4.31 17.01
C GLY A 678 0.03 4.03 18.33
N ILE A 679 -0.22 2.76 18.64
CA ILE A 679 -0.94 2.42 19.86
C ILE A 679 -0.09 2.62 21.13
N ILE A 680 1.23 2.45 21.05
CA ILE A 680 2.14 2.80 22.15
C ILE A 680 2.14 4.31 22.36
N LEU A 681 2.20 5.11 21.29
CA LEU A 681 2.05 6.56 21.39
C LEU A 681 0.72 6.96 22.05
N LEU A 682 -0.39 6.32 21.66
CA LEU A 682 -1.71 6.52 22.28
C LEU A 682 -1.69 6.17 23.78
N ALA A 683 -1.03 5.09 24.18
CA ALA A 683 -0.94 4.69 25.58
C ALA A 683 -0.19 5.72 26.42
N LEU A 684 0.93 6.26 25.90
CA LEU A 684 1.68 7.32 26.57
C LEU A 684 0.84 8.61 26.70
N CYS A 685 0.12 9.00 25.65
CA CYS A 685 -0.80 10.13 25.70
C CYS A 685 -1.93 9.94 26.72
N GLU A 686 -2.57 8.77 26.72
CA GLU A 686 -3.64 8.44 27.67
C GLU A 686 -3.15 8.31 29.12
N ARG A 687 -1.88 7.92 29.33
CA ARG A 687 -1.27 7.91 30.66
C ARG A 687 -1.07 9.31 31.20
N MET A 688 -0.59 10.26 30.41
CA MET A 688 -0.42 11.66 30.84
C MET A 688 -1.77 12.30 31.19
N LYS A 689 -2.83 11.92 30.47
CA LYS A 689 -4.21 12.33 30.70
C LYS A 689 -4.81 11.82 32.04
N LEU A 690 -4.13 10.93 32.78
CA LEU A 690 -4.57 10.44 34.10
C LEU A 690 -4.06 11.27 35.27
N ASP A 691 -3.01 12.04 35.09
CA ASP A 691 -2.50 12.97 36.11
C ASP A 691 -3.36 14.25 36.12
#